data_AF-A0A5E5Q3U3-F1
#
_entry.id   AF-A0A5E5Q3U3-F1
#
_cell.length_a   1.000
_cell.length_b   1.000
_cell.length_c   1.000
_cell.angle_alpha   90.00
_cell.angle_beta   90.00
_cell.angle_gamma   90.00
#
_symmetry.space_group_name_H-M   'P 1'
#
loop_
_entity.id
_entity.type
_entity.pdbx_description
1 polymer ?
#
loop_
_entity_poly.entity_id
_entity_poly.type
_entity_poly.pdbx_seq_one_letter_code
_entity_poly.pdbx_strand_id
1 'polypeptide(L)'
;MNTTSFNTNFIRIPLLSIALIALTNTAIAGGSINGHSIMDDYLKDKVSTRAALSTFKLSTSITINNNALVFNRGATDVDNDDFDEKFSFAKTLTSIRNSSGATTNSTDTQLLNSLLNTLKVSSKANGFVEMDLQKREEKVSLSAMSPTAIFNRFDLSASNGDHCGEYRVVYHKNNGGRFFLIFESQYPNPEPSKGKQGCFAVADFWQKIGQMSKADALIQLEKFFYKGLVHKGVKLPAVINFANYTHGTGQVRSNSFIKSPWQLREFKTDINAKGEVVFVADTVKSNPLTNLFADENNADSDSLKSLKTDFDRDFDAYADNLLAPERRASNPSSRDIINGFSLDNDDSYNEFQSDASDNDNTAKGKNKNLNTIINKKLKALNLSNYNAKMIRNRAEAMSCGGCHQNSNNTEIAPNVNWPKSRFFVHVDEQGTLSPALTEQFLPARAALLKDYLQKTTGTTVEKWRFVESDYSSVSNDFGGFDNALNYPNRYGFAALQADGSITMWGASGNGGTGAPTDSGYTKIYSNNSAFAALKADGSIKAWGDSDYGGSNAPAGSGYTKIYSTRYAFAALKDDGSIKAWGDSSWGGSDAPAGTGYTKIYSNWAVFAALKDDGSIKAWGWSETGGSTPTDSGYTKIYSNHGAFAALKADGSIKVWGGVDYVGSDAPAGTGYTKIYSTGYAFAALKADGSITAWGDSDYGGSNAPTGTGYTKIYSTERAFAALKADGSITAWGDSDYGGSNAPTGTGYTKIYSTERAFAALKADGSITAWGDSDYGGSNAPTGTGYTKIYSTERAFAALKADGSITAWGDSDYGGSNAPTGTGYTKIYSTERAFAALKADGSITVWGGSDYGGTTGFGITQSATTLSVDEDSTNTYTIVLDSQPIRDVTVSMLSDSNGSNTSVVTVTPSLTFTNGNWNTPQTVTVTGVKDNDKNNEQTVIIHSVTGGGYGNVSMSNVIVDVIDTTAYN
;
A
#
# COMPACT_ATOMS: atom_id res chain seq x y z
N MET A 1 43.65 -58.73 20.42
CA MET A 1 44.91 -58.08 20.84
C MET A 1 44.81 -56.60 20.54
N ASN A 2 44.92 -55.77 21.58
CA ASN A 2 45.29 -54.34 21.68
C ASN A 2 45.39 -53.48 20.40
N THR A 3 44.54 -52.46 20.23
CA THR A 3 44.63 -51.03 20.67
C THR A 3 45.67 -50.18 19.92
N THR A 4 45.20 -49.38 18.96
CA THR A 4 45.72 -48.02 18.65
C THR A 4 44.76 -47.26 17.72
N SER A 5 44.25 -46.13 18.23
CA SER A 5 43.93 -44.85 17.56
C SER A 5 43.21 -44.85 16.19
N PHE A 6 41.93 -44.48 16.20
CA PHE A 6 41.19 -44.00 15.02
C PHE A 6 41.68 -42.60 14.62
N ASN A 7 42.15 -42.47 13.38
CA ASN A 7 42.42 -41.20 12.72
C ASN A 7 41.43 -41.05 11.55
N THR A 8 40.40 -40.22 11.71
CA THR A 8 39.41 -39.91 10.67
C THR A 8 39.82 -38.63 9.93
N ASN A 9 40.52 -38.79 8.81
CA ASN A 9 40.67 -37.75 7.79
C ASN A 9 39.49 -37.83 6.82
N PHE A 10 38.47 -36.98 7.02
CA PHE A 10 37.43 -36.73 6.02
C PHE A 10 37.92 -35.70 5.01
N ILE A 11 37.81 -36.10 3.75
CA ILE A 11 38.06 -35.31 2.54
C ILE A 11 37.07 -34.13 2.51
N ARG A 12 37.62 -32.92 2.36
CA ARG A 12 36.90 -31.65 2.29
C ARG A 12 36.07 -31.56 1.00
N ILE A 13 34.76 -31.42 1.18
CA ILE A 13 33.81 -30.91 0.18
C ILE A 13 33.87 -29.37 0.23
N PRO A 14 33.97 -28.64 -0.91
CA PRO A 14 33.82 -27.20 -0.91
C PRO A 14 32.33 -26.87 -0.78
N LEU A 15 31.89 -26.55 0.43
CA LEU A 15 30.65 -25.80 0.65
C LEU A 15 30.90 -24.38 0.13
N LEU A 16 30.24 -24.04 -0.97
CA LEU A 16 30.12 -22.67 -1.45
C LEU A 16 29.55 -21.81 -0.31
N SER A 17 30.35 -20.85 0.08
CA SER A 17 30.01 -19.73 0.94
C SER A 17 28.81 -18.96 0.38
N ILE A 18 27.63 -19.16 0.95
CA ILE A 18 26.61 -18.11 1.00
C ILE A 18 26.72 -17.54 2.41
N ALA A 19 27.67 -16.62 2.56
CA ALA A 19 27.68 -15.72 3.70
C ALA A 19 26.48 -14.79 3.53
N LEU A 20 25.52 -14.95 4.44
CA LEU A 20 24.48 -13.98 4.75
C LEU A 20 25.18 -12.66 5.11
N ILE A 21 25.28 -11.72 4.17
CA ILE A 21 25.83 -10.39 4.44
C ILE A 21 24.73 -9.58 5.13
N ALA A 22 24.79 -9.57 6.46
CA ALA A 22 24.08 -8.63 7.32
C ALA A 22 24.91 -7.35 7.43
N LEU A 23 24.47 -6.25 6.81
CA LEU A 23 25.04 -4.90 7.00
C LEU A 23 23.89 -3.87 6.97
N THR A 24 24.01 -2.84 7.82
CA THR A 24 22.89 -2.08 8.42
C THR A 24 23.23 -0.59 8.40
N ASN A 25 22.40 0.29 7.83
CA ASN A 25 22.61 1.75 7.83
C ASN A 25 21.37 2.58 8.26
N THR A 26 21.56 3.73 8.94
CA THR A 26 20.52 4.69 9.40
C THR A 26 20.98 6.15 9.27
N ALA A 27 20.11 7.10 8.89
CA ALA A 27 20.40 8.56 8.89
C ALA A 27 19.34 9.45 9.54
N ILE A 28 19.78 10.65 9.93
CA ILE A 28 18.97 11.75 10.48
C ILE A 28 18.14 12.49 9.40
N ALA A 29 18.47 12.25 8.13
CA ALA A 29 17.62 12.39 6.93
C ALA A 29 17.38 11.01 6.26
N GLY A 30 17.39 9.93 7.04
CA GLY A 30 17.77 8.59 6.59
C GLY A 30 16.66 7.71 6.09
N GLY A 31 16.80 7.34 4.81
CA GLY A 31 16.33 6.06 4.30
C GLY A 31 17.03 4.91 5.01
N SER A 32 16.28 3.84 5.22
CA SER A 32 16.77 2.54 5.63
C SER A 32 17.29 1.81 4.39
N ILE A 33 18.49 1.26 4.48
CA ILE A 33 19.09 0.49 3.38
C ILE A 33 18.60 -0.96 3.34
N ASN A 34 17.72 -1.37 4.27
CA ASN A 34 16.92 -2.59 4.14
C ASN A 34 15.60 -2.46 4.89
N GLY A 35 14.67 -1.76 4.27
CA GLY A 35 13.32 -1.62 4.75
C GLY A 35 12.74 -0.33 4.24
N HIS A 36 11.96 -0.44 3.17
CA HIS A 36 11.03 0.60 2.77
C HIS A 36 10.35 1.16 4.02
N SER A 37 10.41 2.48 4.26
CA SER A 37 9.80 3.06 5.44
C SER A 37 8.32 3.33 5.18
N ILE A 38 7.54 3.46 6.24
CA ILE A 38 6.15 3.91 6.08
C ILE A 38 6.06 5.33 5.51
N MET A 39 7.13 6.13 5.59
CA MET A 39 7.22 7.43 4.90
C MET A 39 7.37 7.30 3.40
N ASP A 40 8.12 6.29 2.94
CA ASP A 40 8.20 5.97 1.52
C ASP A 40 6.85 5.49 0.99
N ASP A 41 6.13 4.63 1.74
CA ASP A 41 4.76 4.20 1.41
C ASP A 41 3.85 5.42 1.27
N TYR A 42 3.85 6.27 2.30
CA TYR A 42 2.97 7.43 2.38
C TYR A 42 3.17 8.41 1.20
N LEU A 43 4.42 8.68 0.86
CA LEU A 43 4.74 9.58 -0.25
C LEU A 43 4.44 8.95 -1.62
N LYS A 44 4.53 7.62 -1.76
CA LYS A 44 4.08 6.91 -2.97
C LYS A 44 2.55 6.97 -3.11
N ASP A 45 1.81 6.67 -2.05
CA ASP A 45 0.34 6.65 -2.05
C ASP A 45 -0.29 8.01 -2.36
N LYS A 46 0.34 9.10 -1.91
CA LYS A 46 -0.13 10.48 -2.15
C LYS A 46 -0.24 10.86 -3.63
N VAL A 47 0.57 10.24 -4.49
CA VAL A 47 0.52 10.54 -5.93
C VAL A 47 -0.61 9.78 -6.62
N SER A 48 -0.96 8.59 -6.13
CA SER A 48 -2.13 7.84 -6.60
C SER A 48 -3.47 8.48 -6.22
N THR A 49 -3.47 9.46 -5.30
CA THR A 49 -4.68 10.04 -4.68
C THR A 49 -4.85 11.54 -4.95
N ARG A 50 -3.94 12.17 -5.71
CA ARG A 50 -3.91 13.63 -5.93
C ARG A 50 -5.04 14.20 -6.80
N ALA A 51 -6.05 13.41 -7.15
CA ALA A 51 -7.29 13.89 -7.77
C ALA A 51 -8.33 14.40 -6.76
N ALA A 52 -8.12 14.27 -5.44
CA ALA A 52 -9.18 14.61 -4.46
C ALA A 52 -8.65 15.23 -3.16
N LEU A 53 -8.11 16.45 -3.21
CA LEU A 53 -7.87 17.24 -2.01
C LEU A 53 -8.30 18.70 -2.18
N SER A 54 -9.61 18.91 -2.25
CA SER A 54 -10.24 20.05 -1.59
C SER A 54 -11.51 19.58 -0.88
N THR A 55 -11.56 19.86 0.43
CA THR A 55 -12.71 19.72 1.33
C THR A 55 -13.34 18.32 1.50
N PHE A 56 -12.64 17.41 2.20
CA PHE A 56 -13.31 16.33 2.93
C PHE A 56 -13.53 16.74 4.39
N LYS A 57 -14.79 16.90 4.79
CA LYS A 57 -15.21 16.72 6.19
C LYS A 57 -15.70 15.26 6.31
N LEU A 58 -14.94 14.41 6.99
CA LEU A 58 -15.43 13.13 7.53
C LEU A 58 -15.22 13.10 9.05
N SER A 59 -16.17 12.49 9.75
CA SER A 59 -16.36 12.56 11.20
C SER A 59 -15.21 11.93 12.00
N THR A 60 -14.84 12.62 13.09
CA THR A 60 -13.65 12.49 13.97
C THR A 60 -12.34 12.99 13.36
N SER A 61 -12.04 14.27 13.57
CA SER A 61 -10.77 14.87 13.14
C SER A 61 -9.61 14.34 13.98
N ILE A 62 -8.90 13.34 13.47
CA ILE A 62 -7.56 13.03 13.98
C ILE A 62 -6.67 14.26 13.70
N THR A 63 -6.29 14.94 14.77
CA THR A 63 -5.36 16.07 14.76
C THR A 63 -4.04 15.60 15.37
N ILE A 64 -2.96 15.75 14.62
CA ILE A 64 -1.59 15.53 15.10
C ILE A 64 -0.92 16.90 15.13
N ASN A 65 -0.46 17.32 16.31
CA ASN A 65 0.30 18.55 16.47
C ASN A 65 1.80 18.24 16.64
N ASN A 66 2.64 19.27 16.55
CA ASN A 66 4.08 19.11 16.71
C ASN A 66 4.46 18.56 18.09
N ASN A 67 3.63 18.74 19.13
CA ASN A 67 3.89 18.19 20.47
C ASN A 67 3.84 16.65 20.50
N ALA A 68 3.14 16.02 19.56
CA ALA A 68 3.17 14.57 19.35
C ALA A 68 4.49 14.09 18.69
N LEU A 69 5.28 15.01 18.14
CA LEU A 69 6.45 14.71 17.33
C LEU A 69 7.76 15.17 17.97
N VAL A 70 7.71 16.21 18.78
CA VAL A 70 8.86 16.78 19.50
C VAL A 70 8.42 17.33 20.86
N PHE A 71 9.22 17.02 21.88
CA PHE A 71 9.11 17.59 23.22
C PHE A 71 10.47 18.18 23.61
N ASN A 72 10.58 19.50 23.74
CA ASN A 72 11.87 20.18 23.91
C ASN A 72 11.89 21.11 25.12
N ARG A 73 13.10 21.34 25.64
CA ARG A 73 13.41 22.36 26.63
C ARG A 73 12.90 23.73 26.15
N GLY A 74 12.45 24.57 27.07
CA GLY A 74 12.06 25.95 26.76
C GLY A 74 10.80 26.10 25.91
N ALA A 75 10.12 25.00 25.56
CA ALA A 75 8.76 25.09 25.02
C ALA A 75 7.81 25.66 26.08
N THR A 76 6.82 26.43 25.65
CA THR A 76 5.78 26.99 26.53
C THR A 76 5.15 25.87 27.37
N ASP A 77 4.95 26.14 28.66
CA ASP A 77 4.37 25.25 29.67
C ASP A 77 5.17 23.96 29.96
N VAL A 78 6.45 23.89 29.55
CA VAL A 78 7.40 22.86 30.00
C VAL A 78 8.23 23.40 31.16
N ASP A 79 8.15 22.74 32.31
CA ASP A 79 9.08 22.96 33.42
C ASP A 79 10.43 22.31 33.07
N ASN A 80 11.46 23.15 32.92
CA ASN A 80 12.79 22.69 32.53
C ASN A 80 13.48 21.89 33.63
N ASP A 81 13.19 22.17 34.91
CA ASP A 81 13.80 21.45 36.02
C ASP A 81 13.18 20.05 36.11
N ASP A 82 11.85 19.96 35.94
CA ASP A 82 11.16 18.66 35.87
C ASP A 82 11.60 17.84 34.64
N PHE A 83 11.81 18.50 33.50
CA PHE A 83 12.35 17.86 32.29
C PHE A 83 13.78 17.34 32.52
N ASP A 84 14.64 18.15 33.13
CA ASP A 84 16.01 17.80 33.47
C ASP A 84 16.09 16.63 34.44
N GLU A 85 15.23 16.59 35.45
CA GLU A 85 15.14 15.47 36.39
C GLU A 85 14.67 14.19 35.69
N LYS A 86 13.54 14.26 34.98
CA LYS A 86 12.88 13.09 34.38
C LYS A 86 13.69 12.45 33.26
N PHE A 87 14.42 13.26 32.49
CA PHE A 87 15.25 12.84 31.37
C PHE A 87 16.75 13.02 31.61
N SER A 88 17.19 13.05 32.88
CA SER A 88 18.61 13.21 33.21
C SER A 88 19.51 12.20 32.49
N PHE A 89 20.70 12.65 32.08
CA PHE A 89 21.66 11.81 31.36
C PHE A 89 22.09 10.57 32.17
N ALA A 90 22.22 10.73 33.49
CA ALA A 90 22.51 9.62 34.41
C ALA A 90 21.46 8.50 34.28
N LYS A 91 20.18 8.85 34.22
CA LYS A 91 19.08 7.88 34.09
C LYS A 91 19.14 7.11 32.78
N THR A 92 19.55 7.75 31.68
CA THR A 92 19.79 7.07 30.40
C THR A 92 20.89 6.03 30.51
N LEU A 93 22.05 6.39 31.09
CA LEU A 93 23.14 5.43 31.30
C LEU A 93 22.71 4.28 32.21
N THR A 94 22.06 4.58 33.34
CA THR A 94 21.54 3.57 34.27
C THR A 94 20.56 2.62 33.57
N SER A 95 19.69 3.13 32.72
CA SER A 95 18.66 2.32 32.03
C SER A 95 19.28 1.39 30.98
N ILE A 96 20.24 1.88 30.19
CA ILE A 96 21.01 1.04 29.25
C ILE A 96 21.74 -0.05 30.03
N ARG A 97 22.45 0.32 31.10
CA ARG A 97 23.19 -0.64 31.93
C ARG A 97 22.28 -1.72 32.50
N ASN A 98 21.18 -1.33 33.13
CA ASN A 98 20.28 -2.25 33.82
C ASN A 98 19.52 -3.19 32.85
N SER A 99 19.36 -2.80 31.58
CA SER A 99 18.67 -3.60 30.56
C SER A 99 19.61 -4.51 29.74
N SER A 100 20.91 -4.46 29.98
CA SER A 100 21.93 -5.17 29.18
C SER A 100 21.99 -6.69 29.38
N GLY A 101 21.58 -7.19 30.54
CA GLY A 101 21.84 -8.59 30.93
C GLY A 101 23.32 -8.91 31.15
N ALA A 102 24.18 -7.91 31.37
CA ALA A 102 25.62 -8.09 31.61
C ALA A 102 25.92 -9.04 32.79
N THR A 103 26.95 -9.87 32.65
CA THR A 103 27.33 -10.90 33.62
C THR A 103 28.18 -10.39 34.78
N THR A 104 28.57 -9.11 34.74
CA THR A 104 29.32 -8.43 35.81
C THR A 104 28.64 -7.12 36.20
N ASN A 105 28.90 -6.65 37.43
CA ASN A 105 28.35 -5.39 37.93
C ASN A 105 29.04 -4.20 37.26
N SER A 106 28.50 -3.74 36.12
CA SER A 106 28.88 -2.46 35.51
C SER A 106 28.47 -1.26 36.37
N THR A 107 29.16 -0.13 36.23
CA THR A 107 28.78 1.16 36.85
C THR A 107 28.55 2.22 35.77
N ASP A 108 27.74 3.24 36.05
CA ASP A 108 27.50 4.32 35.07
C ASP A 108 28.77 5.09 34.75
N THR A 109 29.67 5.24 35.74
CA THR A 109 31.00 5.83 35.53
C THR A 109 31.84 4.98 34.57
N GLN A 110 31.83 3.65 34.70
CA GLN A 110 32.55 2.75 33.79
C GLN A 110 31.96 2.81 32.37
N LEU A 111 30.63 2.77 32.23
CA LEU A 111 29.97 2.90 30.94
C LEU A 111 30.26 4.27 30.29
N LEU A 112 30.19 5.35 31.06
CA LEU A 112 30.54 6.69 30.58
C LEU A 112 32.01 6.78 30.15
N ASN A 113 32.92 6.19 30.93
CA ASN A 113 34.34 6.15 30.58
C ASN A 113 34.58 5.35 29.30
N SER A 114 33.80 4.30 29.03
CA SER A 114 33.88 3.57 27.76
C SER A 114 33.52 4.47 26.57
N LEU A 115 32.45 5.27 26.68
CA LEU A 115 32.08 6.26 25.65
C LEU A 115 33.20 7.29 25.45
N LEU A 116 33.71 7.87 26.54
CA LEU A 116 34.81 8.83 26.50
C LEU A 116 36.08 8.26 25.86
N ASN A 117 36.37 6.97 26.09
CA ASN A 117 37.50 6.30 25.46
C ASN A 117 37.25 6.03 23.98
N THR A 118 36.02 5.70 23.57
CA THR A 118 35.69 5.52 22.14
C THR A 118 35.85 6.81 21.33
N LEU A 119 35.68 7.98 21.94
CA LEU A 119 35.98 9.27 21.29
C LEU A 119 37.47 9.40 20.89
N LYS A 120 38.37 8.63 21.50
CA LYS A 120 39.81 8.62 21.20
C LYS A 120 40.21 7.62 20.12
N VAL A 121 39.29 6.81 19.61
CA VAL A 121 39.60 5.80 18.58
C VAL A 121 39.95 6.52 17.27
N SER A 122 41.15 6.26 16.75
CA SER A 122 41.69 6.82 15.50
C SER A 122 41.40 5.99 14.24
N SER A 123 40.95 4.73 14.36
CA SER A 123 40.61 3.88 13.21
C SER A 123 39.74 2.67 13.62
N LYS A 124 38.94 2.15 12.67
CA LYS A 124 38.23 0.85 12.70
C LYS A 124 38.37 0.19 11.32
N ALA A 125 38.29 -1.13 11.25
CA ALA A 125 38.58 -1.95 10.06
C ALA A 125 37.73 -1.57 8.84
N ASN A 126 38.24 -0.65 8.02
CA ASN A 126 37.98 -0.53 6.57
C ASN A 126 39.22 -0.04 5.80
N GLY A 127 40.36 0.27 6.43
CA GLY A 127 41.63 0.50 5.72
C GLY A 127 41.76 1.82 4.93
N PHE A 128 40.79 2.73 5.03
CA PHE A 128 40.71 3.94 4.21
C PHE A 128 40.76 5.28 4.95
N VAL A 129 40.72 5.27 6.29
CA VAL A 129 40.66 6.50 7.09
C VAL A 129 41.70 6.45 8.19
N GLU A 130 42.77 7.24 8.04
CA GLU A 130 43.78 7.50 9.06
C GLU A 130 43.46 8.83 9.75
N MET A 131 43.19 8.82 11.06
CA MET A 131 42.75 10.02 11.79
C MET A 131 43.87 10.64 12.65
N ASP A 132 44.14 11.94 12.46
CA ASP A 132 45.09 12.71 13.28
C ASP A 132 44.49 13.14 14.64
N LEU A 133 44.80 12.39 15.70
CA LEU A 133 44.32 12.67 17.07
C LEU A 133 45.02 13.85 17.77
N GLN A 134 46.17 14.34 17.28
CA GLN A 134 47.00 15.30 18.03
C GLN A 134 46.40 16.72 18.08
N LYS A 135 45.46 17.06 17.19
CA LYS A 135 44.77 18.36 17.18
C LYS A 135 43.54 18.44 18.10
N ARG A 136 43.23 17.39 18.88
CA ARG A 136 41.86 17.10 19.34
C ARG A 136 41.68 16.90 20.85
N GLU A 137 42.66 17.32 21.66
CA GLU A 137 42.69 17.13 23.13
C GLU A 137 41.79 18.08 23.96
N GLU A 138 40.58 18.43 23.50
CA GLU A 138 39.62 19.01 24.44
C GLU A 138 38.99 17.90 25.28
N LYS A 139 39.44 17.80 26.54
CA LYS A 139 38.94 16.87 27.57
C LYS A 139 37.42 17.06 27.74
N VAL A 140 36.64 16.27 27.01
CA VAL A 140 35.18 16.23 27.18
C VAL A 140 34.87 15.61 28.54
N SER A 141 34.50 16.44 29.52
CA SER A 141 33.82 15.96 30.73
C SER A 141 32.32 15.89 30.43
N LEU A 142 31.77 14.67 30.36
CA LEU A 142 30.35 14.40 30.07
C LEU A 142 29.48 14.32 31.35
N SER A 143 30.03 14.62 32.53
CA SER A 143 29.33 14.46 33.82
C SER A 143 28.24 15.51 34.09
N ALA A 144 28.05 16.51 33.21
CA ALA A 144 27.07 17.58 33.36
C ALA A 144 26.36 17.88 32.03
N MET A 145 25.59 16.91 31.53
CA MET A 145 24.75 17.05 30.34
C MET A 145 23.28 17.29 30.72
N SER A 146 22.62 18.22 30.03
CA SER A 146 21.18 18.46 30.18
C SER A 146 20.41 17.97 28.94
N PRO A 147 19.20 17.42 29.12
CA PRO A 147 18.33 17.07 28.00
C PRO A 147 17.89 18.33 27.26
N THR A 148 17.92 18.23 25.93
CA THR A 148 17.53 19.29 25.00
C THR A 148 16.15 19.02 24.43
N ALA A 149 15.94 17.83 23.88
CA ALA A 149 14.69 17.45 23.24
C ALA A 149 14.52 15.94 23.06
N ILE A 150 13.27 15.54 22.94
CA ILE A 150 12.81 14.20 22.60
C ILE A 150 12.13 14.24 21.23
N PHE A 151 12.43 13.27 20.37
CA PHE A 151 11.81 13.18 19.05
C PHE A 151 11.11 11.84 18.84
N ASN A 152 9.92 11.91 18.27
CA ASN A 152 9.19 10.79 17.70
C ASN A 152 9.51 10.70 16.21
N ARG A 153 10.17 9.60 15.82
CA ARG A 153 10.46 9.24 14.43
C ARG A 153 9.69 8.00 14.00
N PHE A 154 8.38 7.97 14.29
CA PHE A 154 7.48 6.94 13.79
C PHE A 154 7.48 6.86 12.25
N ASP A 155 7.81 7.95 11.56
CA ASP A 155 8.01 7.97 10.10
C ASP A 155 9.07 6.96 9.62
N LEU A 156 10.02 6.60 10.47
CA LEU A 156 11.03 5.58 10.19
C LEU A 156 10.56 4.14 10.50
N SER A 157 9.29 3.91 10.78
CA SER A 157 8.80 2.53 10.98
C SER A 157 8.99 1.74 9.69
N ALA A 158 9.36 0.46 9.84
CA ALA A 158 9.52 -0.42 8.70
C ALA A 158 8.15 -0.70 8.05
N SER A 159 8.07 -0.65 6.72
CA SER A 159 6.81 -0.90 5.97
C SER A 159 6.26 -2.30 6.19
N ASN A 160 7.11 -3.28 6.48
CA ASN A 160 6.70 -4.64 6.84
C ASN A 160 6.31 -4.79 8.33
N GLY A 161 6.66 -3.82 9.17
CA GLY A 161 6.43 -3.83 10.61
C GLY A 161 7.51 -4.51 11.44
N ASP A 162 8.74 -4.67 10.95
CA ASP A 162 9.83 -5.23 11.76
C ASP A 162 10.13 -4.37 13.01
N HIS A 163 10.00 -3.05 12.89
CA HIS A 163 10.15 -2.10 13.99
C HIS A 163 9.21 -0.89 13.83
N CYS A 164 8.88 -0.23 14.93
CA CYS A 164 7.93 0.89 14.98
C CYS A 164 8.64 2.25 15.06
N GLY A 165 9.63 2.41 14.20
CA GLY A 165 10.36 3.66 14.01
C GLY A 165 11.52 3.85 14.98
N GLU A 166 11.97 5.10 15.07
CA GLU A 166 13.02 5.49 16.00
C GLU A 166 12.52 6.53 17.02
N TYR A 167 13.16 6.57 18.18
CA TYR A 167 12.87 7.56 19.21
C TYR A 167 14.16 8.12 19.79
N ARG A 168 14.23 9.46 19.89
CA ARG A 168 15.48 10.14 20.19
C ARG A 168 15.42 10.91 21.50
N VAL A 169 16.49 10.85 22.28
CA VAL A 169 16.77 11.80 23.37
C VAL A 169 18.07 12.52 23.05
N VAL A 170 18.01 13.84 22.97
CA VAL A 170 19.16 14.71 22.69
C VAL A 170 19.62 15.35 23.99
N TYR A 171 20.92 15.27 24.25
CA TYR A 171 21.60 15.92 25.36
C TYR A 171 22.60 16.94 24.84
N HIS A 172 22.79 18.02 25.59
CA HIS A 172 23.86 19.00 25.35
C HIS A 172 24.73 19.17 26.59
N LYS A 173 25.95 19.68 26.40
CA LYS A 173 26.87 20.00 27.48
C LYS A 173 26.64 21.43 27.99
N ASN A 174 26.53 21.60 29.31
CA ASN A 174 26.19 22.90 29.91
C ASN A 174 27.35 23.91 29.98
N ASN A 175 28.62 23.45 29.94
CA ASN A 175 29.82 24.31 30.09
C ASN A 175 30.99 23.83 29.19
N GLY A 176 31.70 24.76 28.54
CA GLY A 176 32.85 24.50 27.65
C GLY A 176 32.51 24.48 26.15
N GLY A 177 33.32 23.82 25.32
CA GLY A 177 33.05 23.65 23.88
C GLY A 177 31.70 22.97 23.60
N ARG A 178 31.04 23.37 22.51
CA ARG A 178 29.69 22.94 22.14
C ARG A 178 29.69 21.45 21.74
N PHE A 179 28.84 20.66 22.41
CA PHE A 179 28.77 19.20 22.25
C PHE A 179 27.35 18.68 22.51
N PHE A 180 26.87 17.79 21.64
CA PHE A 180 25.61 17.07 21.78
C PHE A 180 25.84 15.56 21.78
N LEU A 181 24.98 14.84 22.49
CA LEU A 181 24.90 13.38 22.47
C LEU A 181 23.45 12.97 22.24
N ILE A 182 23.22 12.10 21.27
CA ILE A 182 21.89 11.74 20.79
C ILE A 182 21.74 10.23 20.90
N PHE A 183 20.72 9.79 21.64
CA PHE A 183 20.36 8.38 21.73
C PHE A 183 19.18 8.11 20.81
N GLU A 184 19.39 7.41 19.71
CA GLU A 184 18.40 7.11 18.67
C GLU A 184 18.01 5.63 18.73
N SER A 185 17.03 5.29 19.57
CA SER A 185 16.57 3.91 19.74
C SER A 185 15.77 3.47 18.53
N GLN A 186 16.11 2.34 17.91
CA GLN A 186 15.18 1.62 17.05
C GLN A 186 14.17 0.89 17.93
N TYR A 187 12.88 1.18 17.78
CA TYR A 187 11.87 0.68 18.70
C TYR A 187 11.25 -0.62 18.20
N PRO A 188 11.28 -1.72 18.98
CA PRO A 188 10.76 -2.99 18.53
C PRO A 188 9.25 -2.91 18.26
N ASN A 189 8.77 -3.73 17.33
CA ASN A 189 7.33 -3.92 17.20
C ASN A 189 6.78 -4.66 18.43
N PRO A 190 5.85 -4.06 19.21
CA PRO A 190 5.31 -4.71 20.40
C PRO A 190 4.40 -5.90 20.07
N GLU A 191 3.93 -6.02 18.82
CA GLU A 191 3.12 -7.15 18.34
C GLU A 191 3.61 -7.63 16.95
N PRO A 192 4.80 -8.28 16.85
CA PRO A 192 5.40 -8.64 15.56
C PRO A 192 4.52 -9.50 14.66
N SER A 193 3.68 -10.35 15.25
CA SER A 193 2.73 -11.21 14.51
C SER A 193 1.67 -10.44 13.72
N LYS A 194 1.49 -9.14 13.99
CA LYS A 194 0.56 -8.26 13.27
C LYS A 194 1.25 -7.44 12.17
N GLY A 195 2.54 -7.67 11.91
CA GLY A 195 3.33 -6.89 10.96
C GLY A 195 3.17 -5.38 11.22
N LYS A 196 2.99 -4.59 10.16
CA LYS A 196 2.81 -3.12 10.23
C LYS A 196 1.69 -2.66 11.18
N GLN A 197 0.64 -3.46 11.39
CA GLN A 197 -0.45 -3.10 12.31
C GLN A 197 -0.05 -3.21 13.80
N GLY A 198 1.00 -3.99 14.12
CA GLY A 198 1.51 -4.11 15.49
C GLY A 198 2.04 -2.78 16.06
N CYS A 199 2.38 -1.83 15.20
CA CYS A 199 2.80 -0.49 15.59
C CYS A 199 1.66 0.45 15.99
N PHE A 200 0.40 0.00 15.91
CA PHE A 200 -0.77 0.84 16.18
C PHE A 200 -0.77 1.44 17.59
N ALA A 201 -0.50 0.62 18.61
CA ALA A 201 -0.49 1.08 19.99
C ALA A 201 0.57 2.17 20.22
N VAL A 202 1.71 2.09 19.53
CA VAL A 202 2.78 3.08 19.60
C VAL A 202 2.34 4.39 18.92
N ALA A 203 1.76 4.31 17.72
CA ALA A 203 1.25 5.47 17.00
C ALA A 203 0.15 6.21 17.78
N ASP A 204 -0.79 5.47 18.35
CA ASP A 204 -1.90 6.01 19.14
C ASP A 204 -1.41 6.62 20.45
N PHE A 205 -0.41 6.02 21.11
CA PHE A 205 0.25 6.61 22.28
C PHE A 205 0.80 8.00 21.95
N TRP A 206 1.56 8.14 20.86
CA TRP A 206 2.13 9.43 20.48
C TRP A 206 1.08 10.46 20.03
N GLN A 207 -0.01 10.03 19.39
CA GLN A 207 -1.16 10.90 19.14
C GLN A 207 -1.72 11.45 20.47
N LYS A 208 -1.87 10.59 21.48
CA LYS A 208 -2.38 10.98 22.80
C LYS A 208 -1.45 11.91 23.54
N ILE A 209 -0.13 11.71 23.46
CA ILE A 209 0.87 12.66 23.98
C ILE A 209 0.63 14.08 23.44
N GLY A 210 0.35 14.22 22.14
CA GLY A 210 0.05 15.53 21.55
C GLY A 210 -1.22 16.19 22.10
N GLN A 211 -2.16 15.42 22.66
CA GLN A 211 -3.43 15.93 23.20
C GLN A 211 -3.37 16.24 24.70
N MET A 212 -2.29 15.86 25.37
CA MET A 212 -2.11 16.07 26.81
C MET A 212 -1.58 17.47 27.13
N SER A 213 -1.74 17.88 28.40
CA SER A 213 -0.94 18.96 28.96
C SER A 213 0.55 18.60 28.87
N LYS A 214 1.44 19.59 28.82
CA LYS A 214 2.89 19.34 28.75
C LYS A 214 3.41 18.59 29.99
N ALA A 215 2.87 18.88 31.17
CA ALA A 215 3.19 18.17 32.41
C ALA A 215 2.78 16.69 32.36
N ASP A 216 1.55 16.39 31.92
CA ASP A 216 1.07 15.00 31.81
C ASP A 216 1.82 14.23 30.71
N ALA A 217 2.05 14.87 29.57
CA ALA A 217 2.84 14.32 28.48
C ALA A 217 4.24 13.94 28.97
N LEU A 218 4.89 14.81 29.75
CA LEU A 218 6.22 14.57 30.29
C LEU A 218 6.27 13.33 31.21
N ILE A 219 5.27 13.14 32.07
CA ILE A 219 5.14 11.95 32.93
C ILE A 219 4.98 10.67 32.11
N GLN A 220 4.15 10.71 31.05
CA GLN A 220 3.91 9.54 30.20
C GLN A 220 5.13 9.22 29.31
N LEU A 221 5.81 10.25 28.81
CA LEU A 221 7.06 10.09 28.06
C LEU A 221 8.15 9.49 28.95
N GLU A 222 8.29 9.92 30.20
CA GLU A 222 9.26 9.33 31.12
C GLU A 222 9.03 7.81 31.30
N LYS A 223 7.76 7.39 31.44
CA LYS A 223 7.40 5.98 31.51
C LYS A 223 7.74 5.25 30.21
N PHE A 224 7.30 5.78 29.07
CA PHE A 224 7.56 5.20 27.76
C PHE A 224 9.06 5.03 27.49
N PHE A 225 9.89 6.01 27.86
CA PHE A 225 11.32 5.98 27.62
C PHE A 225 12.09 5.07 28.58
N TYR A 226 11.79 5.06 29.87
CA TYR A 226 12.65 4.39 30.86
C TYR A 226 12.05 3.16 31.53
N LYS A 227 10.73 3.00 31.52
CA LYS A 227 10.02 1.93 32.27
C LYS A 227 9.25 0.98 31.36
N GLY A 228 8.79 1.47 30.21
CA GLY A 228 7.70 0.85 29.46
C GLY A 228 6.34 1.11 30.12
N LEU A 229 5.26 0.84 29.39
CA LEU A 229 3.88 1.01 29.87
C LEU A 229 2.92 0.10 29.10
N VAL A 230 1.69 -0.05 29.60
CA VAL A 230 0.61 -0.71 28.85
C VAL A 230 -0.27 0.36 28.23
N HIS A 231 -0.50 0.27 26.92
CA HIS A 231 -1.38 1.16 26.18
C HIS A 231 -2.32 0.33 25.30
N LYS A 232 -3.63 0.53 25.45
CA LYS A 232 -4.66 -0.28 24.76
C LYS A 232 -4.47 -1.81 24.90
N GLY A 233 -4.06 -2.26 26.07
CA GLY A 233 -3.82 -3.69 26.34
C GLY A 233 -2.51 -4.23 25.75
N VAL A 234 -1.74 -3.41 25.04
CA VAL A 234 -0.43 -3.79 24.46
C VAL A 234 0.68 -3.31 25.39
N LYS A 235 1.65 -4.18 25.68
CA LYS A 235 2.85 -3.83 26.46
C LYS A 235 3.85 -3.13 25.56
N LEU A 236 4.05 -1.84 25.79
CA LEU A 236 5.05 -1.02 25.13
C LEU A 236 6.37 -1.09 25.95
N PRO A 237 7.46 -1.71 25.44
CA PRO A 237 8.73 -1.75 26.14
C PRO A 237 9.37 -0.36 26.30
N ALA A 238 10.36 -0.25 27.18
CA ALA A 238 11.11 0.98 27.35
C ALA A 238 11.91 1.32 26.09
N VAL A 239 11.89 2.59 25.66
CA VAL A 239 12.70 3.07 24.53
C VAL A 239 14.19 2.98 24.85
N ILE A 240 14.61 3.47 26.01
CA ILE A 240 16.01 3.41 26.45
C ILE A 240 16.26 2.00 26.97
N ASN A 241 16.72 1.14 26.08
CA ASN A 241 17.06 -0.25 26.35
C ASN A 241 18.36 -0.60 25.63
N PHE A 242 19.25 -1.36 26.29
CA PHE A 242 20.50 -1.83 25.71
C PHE A 242 20.33 -2.45 24.33
N ALA A 243 19.32 -3.30 24.14
CA ALA A 243 19.08 -4.02 22.89
C ALA A 243 18.78 -3.08 21.71
N ASN A 244 18.25 -1.88 21.98
CA ASN A 244 17.85 -0.93 20.96
C ASN A 244 19.03 -0.09 20.41
N TYR A 245 20.26 -0.31 20.89
CA TYR A 245 21.49 0.38 20.48
C TYR A 245 22.61 -0.58 20.06
N THR A 246 22.31 -1.86 19.87
CA THR A 246 23.26 -2.90 19.45
C THR A 246 23.48 -2.89 17.93
N HIS A 247 24.47 -3.64 17.44
CA HIS A 247 24.67 -3.83 16.00
C HIS A 247 23.39 -4.37 15.33
N GLY A 248 22.95 -3.72 14.26
CA GLY A 248 21.69 -4.03 13.57
C GLY A 248 20.44 -3.33 14.11
N THR A 249 20.58 -2.59 15.21
CA THR A 249 19.51 -1.75 15.77
C THR A 249 19.96 -0.28 15.84
N GLY A 250 19.29 0.54 16.66
CA GLY A 250 19.50 1.98 16.78
C GLY A 250 20.92 2.38 17.18
N GLN A 251 21.14 3.68 17.39
CA GLN A 251 22.48 4.24 17.49
C GLN A 251 22.60 5.32 18.57
N VAL A 252 23.83 5.54 19.02
CA VAL A 252 24.19 6.73 19.81
C VAL A 252 25.12 7.58 18.96
N ARG A 253 24.85 8.88 18.87
CA ARG A 253 25.66 9.81 18.08
C ARG A 253 26.15 10.98 18.89
N SER A 254 27.41 11.34 18.72
CA SER A 254 27.97 12.57 19.27
C SER A 254 28.18 13.60 18.18
N ASN A 255 27.84 14.85 18.47
CA ASN A 255 28.04 15.98 17.60
C ASN A 255 28.92 17.01 18.34
N SER A 256 30.14 17.22 17.88
CA SER A 256 31.16 18.05 18.52
C SER A 256 31.56 19.23 17.64
N PHE A 257 31.60 20.43 18.22
CA PHE A 257 31.94 21.67 17.55
C PHE A 257 33.32 22.16 18.01
N ILE A 258 34.36 21.45 17.59
CA ILE A 258 35.76 21.82 17.84
C ILE A 258 36.13 22.99 16.89
N LYS A 259 37.21 23.75 17.15
CA LYS A 259 37.76 24.75 16.21
C LYS A 259 38.06 24.09 14.85
N SER A 260 37.07 24.07 13.96
CA SER A 260 37.07 23.56 12.56
C SER A 260 37.96 22.34 12.28
N PRO A 261 37.40 21.16 11.95
CA PRO A 261 36.01 20.92 11.52
C PRO A 261 35.04 20.53 12.65
N TRP A 262 33.74 20.62 12.35
CA TRP A 262 32.66 19.98 13.10
C TRP A 262 32.74 18.46 12.96
N GLN A 263 32.39 17.70 14.01
CA GLN A 263 32.54 16.24 14.04
C GLN A 263 31.27 15.50 14.47
N LEU A 264 30.86 14.50 13.67
CA LEU A 264 29.88 13.48 14.06
C LEU A 264 30.52 12.12 14.21
N ARG A 265 30.19 11.41 15.29
CA ARG A 265 30.58 10.01 15.52
C ARG A 265 29.38 9.18 15.93
N GLU A 266 29.42 7.90 15.59
CA GLU A 266 28.41 6.91 15.96
C GLU A 266 28.98 5.85 16.91
N PHE A 267 28.15 5.38 17.83
CA PHE A 267 28.45 4.36 18.81
C PHE A 267 27.29 3.36 18.93
N LYS A 268 27.65 2.13 19.29
CA LYS A 268 26.73 1.05 19.65
C LYS A 268 26.99 0.61 21.08
N THR A 269 25.99 0.02 21.71
CA THR A 269 26.15 -0.70 22.98
C THR A 269 26.65 -2.11 22.71
N ASP A 270 27.53 -2.60 23.58
CA ASP A 270 28.08 -3.95 23.50
C ASP A 270 28.43 -4.48 24.91
N ILE A 271 28.71 -5.78 25.00
CA ILE A 271 29.26 -6.42 26.19
C ILE A 271 30.71 -6.82 25.87
N ASN A 272 31.66 -6.23 26.58
CA ASN A 272 33.07 -6.52 26.35
C ASN A 272 33.46 -7.93 26.81
N ALA A 273 34.69 -8.36 26.51
CA ALA A 273 35.21 -9.68 26.90
C ALA A 273 35.23 -9.94 28.42
N LYS A 274 35.08 -8.91 29.26
CA LYS A 274 34.96 -9.03 30.72
C LYS A 274 33.50 -9.17 31.19
N GLY A 275 32.52 -9.12 30.29
CA GLY A 275 31.10 -9.14 30.64
C GLY A 275 30.58 -7.80 31.12
N GLU A 276 31.24 -6.68 30.79
CA GLU A 276 30.83 -5.32 31.17
C GLU A 276 30.13 -4.62 30.00
N VAL A 277 29.12 -3.80 30.31
CA VAL A 277 28.44 -2.93 29.33
C VAL A 277 29.40 -1.84 28.87
N VAL A 278 29.59 -1.70 27.56
CA VAL A 278 30.44 -0.66 26.97
C VAL A 278 29.77 -0.01 25.76
N PHE A 279 30.25 1.18 25.42
CA PHE A 279 30.07 1.71 24.07
C PHE A 279 31.24 1.29 23.19
N VAL A 280 30.93 0.97 21.94
CA VAL A 280 31.91 0.70 20.89
C VAL A 280 31.64 1.65 19.73
N ALA A 281 32.71 2.14 19.09
CA ALA A 281 32.58 3.03 17.95
C ALA A 281 32.07 2.27 16.71
N ASP A 282 31.25 2.93 15.91
CA ASP A 282 30.73 2.40 14.64
C ASP A 282 30.87 3.42 13.51
N THR A 283 30.73 2.97 12.26
CA THR A 283 30.76 3.87 11.09
C THR A 283 29.57 4.85 11.14
N VAL A 284 29.73 6.04 10.55
CA VAL A 284 28.59 6.96 10.40
C VAL A 284 27.84 6.54 9.16
N LYS A 285 26.71 5.88 9.40
CA LYS A 285 25.98 5.04 8.45
C LYS A 285 25.15 5.77 7.37
N SER A 286 25.61 6.94 6.96
CA SER A 286 24.86 7.81 6.06
C SER A 286 25.68 8.84 5.30
N ASN A 287 27.00 8.82 5.42
CA ASN A 287 27.82 9.81 4.72
C ASN A 287 28.89 9.14 3.86
N PRO A 288 28.66 9.02 2.54
CA PRO A 288 29.72 8.59 1.64
C PRO A 288 30.92 9.55 1.71
N LEU A 289 32.13 9.01 1.55
CA LEU A 289 33.36 9.79 1.51
C LEU A 289 33.25 10.93 0.48
N THR A 290 33.46 12.17 0.91
CA THR A 290 33.35 13.36 0.04
C THR A 290 34.19 13.26 -1.24
N ASN A 291 35.37 12.63 -1.16
CA ASN A 291 36.26 12.39 -2.30
C ASN A 291 35.62 11.54 -3.43
N LEU A 292 34.61 10.73 -3.12
CA LEU A 292 33.89 9.94 -4.12
C LEU A 292 33.10 10.84 -5.10
N PHE A 293 32.74 12.05 -4.69
CA PHE A 293 32.00 13.02 -5.53
C PHE A 293 32.90 14.01 -6.30
N ALA A 294 34.20 14.05 -6.02
CA ALA A 294 35.18 14.89 -6.73
C ALA A 294 35.74 14.22 -7.99
N ASP A 295 36.53 14.91 -8.81
CA ASP A 295 37.28 14.30 -9.93
C ASP A 295 38.54 13.60 -9.35
N GLU A 296 39.11 12.62 -10.06
CA GLU A 296 40.33 11.91 -9.62
C GLU A 296 41.53 12.86 -9.50
N ASN A 297 42.27 12.78 -8.38
CA ASN A 297 43.53 13.48 -8.19
C ASN A 297 44.72 12.53 -8.22
N ASN A 298 45.86 12.99 -8.74
CA ASN A 298 47.12 12.24 -8.72
C ASN A 298 47.64 11.94 -7.30
N ALA A 299 47.06 12.56 -6.27
CA ALA A 299 47.38 12.35 -4.86
C ALA A 299 46.46 11.31 -4.16
N ASP A 300 45.42 10.81 -4.84
CA ASP A 300 44.53 9.80 -4.27
C ASP A 300 45.25 8.46 -4.12
N SER A 301 45.00 7.75 -3.02
CA SER A 301 45.50 6.39 -2.84
C SER A 301 44.88 5.45 -3.88
N ASP A 302 45.60 4.40 -4.28
CA ASP A 302 45.09 3.42 -5.26
C ASP A 302 43.81 2.73 -4.77
N SER A 303 43.72 2.57 -3.47
CA SER A 303 42.56 2.05 -2.81
C SER A 303 41.34 2.98 -3.01
N LEU A 304 41.50 4.31 -2.89
CA LEU A 304 40.41 5.28 -3.05
C LEU A 304 39.94 5.36 -4.51
N LYS A 305 40.88 5.21 -5.46
CA LYS A 305 40.57 5.08 -6.89
C LYS A 305 39.72 3.84 -7.17
N SER A 306 40.04 2.71 -6.54
CA SER A 306 39.25 1.47 -6.66
C SER A 306 37.83 1.67 -6.13
N LEU A 307 37.69 2.21 -4.91
CA LEU A 307 36.39 2.46 -4.29
C LEU A 307 35.53 3.43 -5.10
N LYS A 308 36.16 4.42 -5.72
CA LYS A 308 35.48 5.37 -6.62
C LYS A 308 34.91 4.70 -7.86
N THR A 309 35.63 3.73 -8.43
CA THR A 309 35.15 2.96 -9.58
C THR A 309 33.87 2.18 -9.23
N ASP A 310 33.85 1.57 -8.05
CA ASP A 310 32.65 0.88 -7.54
C ASP A 310 31.51 1.87 -7.25
N PHE A 311 31.83 3.01 -6.63
CA PHE A 311 30.85 4.06 -6.35
C PHE A 311 30.21 4.61 -7.62
N ASP A 312 31.01 4.96 -8.65
CA ASP A 312 30.52 5.47 -9.93
C ASP A 312 29.64 4.43 -10.65
N ARG A 313 29.95 3.13 -10.54
CA ARG A 313 29.12 2.03 -11.08
C ARG A 313 27.77 1.98 -10.38
N ASP A 314 27.76 2.03 -9.05
CA ASP A 314 26.55 1.86 -8.25
C ASP A 314 25.67 3.12 -8.22
N PHE A 315 26.25 4.28 -8.54
CA PHE A 315 25.56 5.58 -8.50
C PHE A 315 24.36 5.71 -9.44
N ASP A 316 24.25 4.90 -10.49
CA ASP A 316 23.07 4.89 -11.37
C ASP A 316 21.79 4.53 -10.60
N ALA A 317 21.87 3.61 -9.64
CA ALA A 317 20.76 3.24 -8.76
C ALA A 317 20.47 4.34 -7.73
N TYR A 318 21.52 4.95 -7.16
CA TYR A 318 21.33 6.07 -6.22
C TYR A 318 20.70 7.29 -6.91
N ALA A 319 21.04 7.55 -8.16
CA ALA A 319 20.41 8.62 -8.96
C ALA A 319 18.90 8.41 -9.14
N ASP A 320 18.44 7.16 -9.25
CA ASP A 320 17.01 6.83 -9.31
C ASP A 320 16.28 7.13 -7.99
N ASN A 321 16.94 6.97 -6.84
CA ASN A 321 16.42 7.33 -5.51
C ASN A 321 16.42 8.84 -5.29
N LEU A 322 17.47 9.53 -5.74
CA LEU A 322 17.55 10.99 -5.71
C LEU A 322 16.48 11.66 -6.58
N LEU A 323 16.05 10.98 -7.66
CA LEU A 323 14.99 11.41 -8.58
C LEU A 323 13.62 10.79 -8.26
N ALA A 324 13.49 10.11 -7.12
CA ALA A 324 12.25 9.42 -6.77
C ALA A 324 11.01 10.35 -6.75
N PRO A 325 11.04 11.62 -6.29
CA PRO A 325 9.87 12.50 -6.36
C PRO A 325 9.33 12.70 -7.78
N GLU A 326 10.22 12.92 -8.74
CA GLU A 326 9.87 13.18 -10.14
C GLU A 326 9.48 11.89 -10.88
N ARG A 327 10.01 10.75 -10.46
CA ARG A 327 9.56 9.43 -10.94
C ARG A 327 8.16 9.09 -10.44
N ARG A 328 7.81 9.54 -9.23
CA ARG A 328 6.50 9.30 -8.63
C ARG A 328 5.44 10.19 -9.27
N ALA A 329 5.73 11.47 -9.54
CA ALA A 329 4.77 12.45 -10.04
C ALA A 329 5.36 13.34 -11.14
N SER A 330 4.55 13.71 -12.14
CA SER A 330 4.99 14.63 -13.20
C SER A 330 5.28 16.06 -12.70
N ASN A 331 4.63 16.49 -11.60
CA ASN A 331 4.81 17.81 -10.97
C ASN A 331 4.77 17.68 -9.44
N PRO A 332 5.83 17.18 -8.79
CA PRO A 332 5.87 17.05 -7.34
C PRO A 332 5.91 18.43 -6.68
N SER A 333 5.27 18.58 -5.51
CA SER A 333 5.39 19.86 -4.77
C SER A 333 6.78 20.00 -4.14
N SER A 334 7.17 21.22 -3.77
CA SER A 334 8.42 21.47 -3.04
C SER A 334 8.55 20.60 -1.79
N ARG A 335 7.44 20.36 -1.08
CA ARG A 335 7.42 19.49 0.10
C ARG A 335 7.65 18.02 -0.26
N ASP A 336 7.04 17.54 -1.35
CA ASP A 336 7.21 16.16 -1.79
C ASP A 336 8.63 15.93 -2.33
N ILE A 337 9.24 16.95 -2.94
CA ILE A 337 10.66 16.94 -3.31
C ILE A 337 11.51 16.84 -2.03
N ILE A 338 11.39 17.80 -1.10
CA ILE A 338 12.24 17.86 0.11
C ILE A 338 12.16 16.58 0.96
N ASN A 339 10.99 15.93 1.03
CA ASN A 339 10.79 14.75 1.87
C ASN A 339 10.92 13.41 1.11
N GLY A 340 11.04 13.43 -0.22
CA GLY A 340 10.78 12.26 -1.06
C GLY A 340 11.96 11.67 -1.80
N PHE A 341 13.18 12.11 -1.50
CA PHE A 341 14.40 11.51 -2.05
C PHE A 341 15.30 10.95 -0.94
N SER A 342 16.11 9.97 -1.31
CA SER A 342 17.11 9.32 -0.48
C SER A 342 18.33 9.00 -1.32
N LEU A 343 19.49 8.76 -0.67
CA LEU A 343 20.70 8.31 -1.35
C LEU A 343 20.84 6.79 -1.32
N ASP A 344 20.51 6.16 -0.18
CA ASP A 344 20.50 4.70 0.06
C ASP A 344 21.79 3.97 -0.38
N ASN A 345 22.95 4.48 0.05
CA ASN A 345 24.26 3.96 -0.33
C ASN A 345 24.81 2.88 0.61
N ASP A 346 25.67 2.02 0.08
CA ASP A 346 26.37 0.98 0.87
C ASP A 346 27.27 1.58 1.98
N ASP A 347 27.31 0.90 3.14
CA ASP A 347 28.21 1.19 4.27
C ASP A 347 29.69 1.25 3.85
N SER A 348 30.08 0.52 2.81
CA SER A 348 31.45 0.49 2.28
C SER A 348 31.94 1.85 1.79
N TYR A 349 31.02 2.74 1.41
CA TYR A 349 31.34 4.10 0.97
C TYR A 349 31.40 5.08 2.12
N ASN A 350 30.95 4.71 3.32
CA ASN A 350 30.75 5.63 4.43
C ASN A 350 32.02 5.97 5.21
N GLU A 351 32.09 7.20 5.70
CA GLU A 351 33.15 7.64 6.61
C GLU A 351 32.91 7.19 8.08
N PHE A 352 34.00 7.00 8.82
CA PHE A 352 33.94 6.64 10.24
C PHE A 352 33.61 7.83 11.15
N GLN A 353 33.86 9.05 10.65
CA GLN A 353 33.55 10.32 11.31
C GLN A 353 33.19 11.32 10.22
N SER A 354 32.16 12.12 10.47
CA SER A 354 31.86 13.25 9.58
C SER A 354 32.56 14.51 10.02
N ASP A 355 33.60 14.88 9.26
CA ASP A 355 34.31 16.15 9.36
C ASP A 355 33.72 17.13 8.34
N ALA A 356 32.63 17.80 8.70
CA ALA A 356 32.03 18.76 7.78
C ALA A 356 32.64 20.15 7.97
N SER A 357 33.31 20.63 6.93
CA SER A 357 33.64 22.03 6.73
C SER A 357 33.04 22.54 5.40
N ASP A 358 33.12 23.85 5.16
CA ASP A 358 32.72 24.43 3.87
C ASP A 358 33.49 23.84 2.68
N ASN A 359 34.67 23.25 2.92
CA ASN A 359 35.50 22.59 1.92
C ASN A 359 35.06 21.14 1.63
N ASP A 360 34.24 20.53 2.49
CA ASP A 360 33.79 19.13 2.37
C ASP A 360 32.42 19.00 1.70
N ASN A 361 31.99 20.04 0.97
CA ASN A 361 30.72 20.05 0.26
C ASN A 361 30.81 19.18 -1.01
N THR A 362 30.15 18.01 -0.98
CA THR A 362 30.19 17.05 -2.09
C THR A 362 29.64 17.62 -3.40
N ALA A 363 28.71 18.57 -3.33
CA ALA A 363 28.12 19.18 -4.51
C ALA A 363 29.05 20.18 -5.22
N LYS A 364 30.10 20.68 -4.55
CA LYS A 364 31.17 21.48 -5.18
C LYS A 364 32.12 20.63 -6.02
N GLY A 365 32.15 19.32 -5.79
CA GLY A 365 32.88 18.36 -6.61
C GLY A 365 32.44 18.42 -8.08
N LYS A 366 33.42 18.48 -8.97
CA LYS A 366 33.20 18.18 -10.40
C LYS A 366 33.50 16.69 -10.54
N ASN A 367 32.52 15.89 -10.94
CA ASN A 367 32.74 14.50 -11.36
C ASN A 367 31.99 14.31 -12.68
N LYS A 368 32.73 14.11 -13.78
CA LYS A 368 32.15 13.99 -15.13
C LYS A 368 31.32 12.72 -15.30
N ASN A 369 31.68 11.62 -14.64
CA ASN A 369 30.95 10.35 -14.73
C ASN A 369 29.58 10.48 -14.06
N LEU A 370 29.53 11.01 -12.84
CA LEU A 370 28.26 11.26 -12.13
C LEU A 370 27.36 12.22 -12.90
N ASN A 371 27.93 13.30 -13.47
CA ASN A 371 27.17 14.20 -14.36
C ASN A 371 26.56 13.47 -15.56
N THR A 372 27.31 12.55 -16.15
CA THR A 372 26.85 11.76 -17.30
C THR A 372 25.69 10.85 -16.91
N ILE A 373 25.82 10.12 -15.80
CA ILE A 373 24.76 9.27 -15.23
C ILE A 373 23.50 10.11 -14.94
N ILE A 374 23.64 11.21 -14.20
CA ILE A 374 22.52 12.07 -13.85
C ILE A 374 21.86 12.66 -15.10
N ASN A 375 22.62 13.24 -16.03
CA ASN A 375 22.06 13.84 -17.24
C ASN A 375 21.35 12.82 -18.12
N LYS A 376 21.83 11.56 -18.15
CA LYS A 376 21.13 10.45 -18.81
C LYS A 376 19.76 10.19 -18.18
N LYS A 377 19.68 10.15 -16.83
CA LYS A 377 18.41 9.98 -16.10
C LYS A 377 17.46 11.17 -16.29
N LEU A 378 17.97 12.41 -16.21
CA LEU A 378 17.18 13.63 -16.45
C LEU A 378 16.59 13.65 -17.86
N LYS A 379 17.37 13.25 -18.87
CA LYS A 379 16.89 13.11 -20.25
C LYS A 379 15.83 12.02 -20.37
N ALA A 380 16.02 10.87 -19.73
CA ALA A 380 15.04 9.78 -19.74
C ALA A 380 13.70 10.17 -19.09
N LEU A 381 13.72 11.08 -18.11
CA LEU A 381 12.53 11.60 -17.41
C LEU A 381 11.97 12.90 -18.03
N ASN A 382 12.52 13.39 -19.15
CA ASN A 382 12.13 14.66 -19.79
C ASN A 382 12.19 15.89 -18.86
N LEU A 383 13.15 15.93 -17.94
CA LEU A 383 13.30 17.00 -16.96
C LEU A 383 14.24 18.12 -17.47
N SER A 384 13.80 18.87 -18.48
CA SER A 384 14.64 19.88 -19.16
C SER A 384 15.06 21.08 -18.31
N ASN A 385 14.28 21.42 -17.27
CA ASN A 385 14.60 22.51 -16.35
C ASN A 385 15.55 22.08 -15.21
N TYR A 386 15.84 20.78 -15.11
CA TYR A 386 16.76 20.24 -14.11
C TYR A 386 18.18 20.23 -14.65
N ASN A 387 19.16 20.21 -13.75
CA ASN A 387 20.55 20.01 -14.10
C ASN A 387 21.24 19.09 -13.08
N ALA A 388 22.38 18.52 -13.47
CA ALA A 388 23.11 17.58 -12.62
C ALA A 388 23.56 18.18 -11.27
N LYS A 389 23.75 19.51 -11.20
CA LYS A 389 24.11 20.19 -9.96
C LYS A 389 22.97 20.08 -8.92
N MET A 390 21.72 20.28 -9.32
CA MET A 390 20.56 20.10 -8.44
C MET A 390 20.50 18.70 -7.83
N ILE A 391 20.78 17.65 -8.62
CA ILE A 391 20.73 16.26 -8.14
C ILE A 391 21.92 15.93 -7.24
N ARG A 392 23.12 16.49 -7.51
CA ARG A 392 24.23 16.40 -6.55
C ARG A 392 23.96 17.17 -5.26
N ASN A 393 23.25 18.31 -5.34
CA ASN A 393 22.81 19.02 -4.15
C ASN A 393 21.83 18.19 -3.31
N ARG A 394 21.02 17.31 -3.93
CA ARG A 394 20.21 16.32 -3.18
C ARG A 394 21.09 15.29 -2.49
N ALA A 395 22.10 14.76 -3.17
CA ALA A 395 23.05 13.84 -2.56
C ALA A 395 23.77 14.50 -1.36
N GLU A 396 24.22 15.75 -1.52
CA GLU A 396 24.80 16.54 -0.43
C GLU A 396 23.79 16.71 0.71
N ALA A 397 22.53 17.07 0.43
CA ALA A 397 21.51 17.24 1.47
C ALA A 397 21.27 15.98 2.32
N MET A 398 21.61 14.79 1.83
CA MET A 398 21.54 13.53 2.57
C MET A 398 22.78 13.27 3.45
N SER A 399 23.90 13.96 3.20
CA SER A 399 25.04 13.95 4.11
C SER A 399 24.74 14.74 5.38
N CYS A 400 25.45 14.43 6.46
CA CYS A 400 25.31 15.19 7.70
C CYS A 400 25.71 16.66 7.50
N GLY A 401 26.81 16.89 6.77
CA GLY A 401 27.27 18.21 6.32
C GLY A 401 26.22 19.00 5.55
N GLY A 402 25.60 18.39 4.56
CA GLY A 402 24.58 19.02 3.73
C GLY A 402 23.31 19.32 4.49
N CYS A 403 22.74 18.33 5.16
CA CYS A 403 21.49 18.49 5.90
C CYS A 403 21.58 19.63 6.93
N HIS A 404 22.71 19.74 7.61
CA HIS A 404 22.89 20.64 8.74
C HIS A 404 23.59 21.96 8.41
N GLN A 405 24.33 22.11 7.31
CA GLN A 405 24.97 23.37 6.94
C GLN A 405 25.06 23.58 5.43
N ASN A 406 25.75 22.68 4.74
CA ASN A 406 26.25 22.92 3.38
C ASN A 406 25.14 23.04 2.33
N SER A 407 23.96 22.46 2.57
CA SER A 407 22.82 22.58 1.66
C SER A 407 21.87 23.72 2.00
N ASN A 408 22.09 24.49 3.07
CA ASN A 408 21.18 25.59 3.43
C ASN A 408 20.96 26.57 2.26
N ASN A 409 19.72 26.68 1.78
CA ASN A 409 19.31 27.48 0.62
C ASN A 409 19.90 27.03 -0.73
N THR A 410 20.42 25.82 -0.80
CA THR A 410 20.93 25.26 -2.05
C THR A 410 19.76 24.77 -2.89
N GLU A 411 19.76 25.11 -4.18
CA GLU A 411 18.72 24.71 -5.12
C GLU A 411 18.83 23.20 -5.44
N ILE A 412 17.80 22.44 -5.08
CA ILE A 412 17.74 20.98 -5.24
C ILE A 412 16.73 20.54 -6.31
N ALA A 413 15.90 21.46 -6.78
CA ALA A 413 15.02 21.33 -7.94
C ALA A 413 14.70 22.74 -8.46
N PRO A 414 14.15 22.90 -9.67
CA PRO A 414 13.78 24.21 -10.19
C PRO A 414 12.86 24.97 -9.22
N ASN A 415 13.33 26.11 -8.70
CA ASN A 415 12.63 26.93 -7.72
C ASN A 415 12.37 26.24 -6.36
N VAL A 416 13.12 25.19 -6.02
CA VAL A 416 13.04 24.51 -4.73
C VAL A 416 14.41 24.52 -4.07
N ASN A 417 14.52 25.26 -2.98
CA ASN A 417 15.72 25.32 -2.17
C ASN A 417 15.59 24.43 -0.95
N TRP A 418 16.68 23.76 -0.58
CA TRP A 418 16.77 23.02 0.67
C TRP A 418 16.60 23.98 1.86
N PRO A 419 15.75 23.63 2.84
CA PRO A 419 15.38 24.53 3.92
C PRO A 419 16.55 24.79 4.88
N LYS A 420 16.50 25.93 5.59
CA LYS A 420 17.55 26.34 6.54
C LYS A 420 17.51 25.53 7.84
N SER A 421 18.66 24.96 8.22
CA SER A 421 18.95 24.52 9.58
C SER A 421 19.36 25.70 10.49
N ARG A 422 19.76 25.42 11.74
CA ARG A 422 20.19 26.44 12.72
C ARG A 422 21.64 26.18 13.17
N PHE A 423 22.62 26.68 12.41
CA PHE A 423 24.05 26.55 12.74
C PHE A 423 24.46 25.12 13.11
N PHE A 424 24.25 24.20 12.17
CA PHE A 424 24.51 22.76 12.30
C PHE A 424 23.58 21.94 13.21
N VAL A 425 22.51 22.49 13.77
CA VAL A 425 21.55 21.71 14.56
C VAL A 425 20.10 21.95 14.12
N HIS A 426 19.25 20.95 14.37
CA HIS A 426 17.79 21.09 14.23
C HIS A 426 17.10 21.50 15.54
N VAL A 427 17.81 21.39 16.65
CA VAL A 427 17.42 21.89 17.97
C VAL A 427 18.67 22.43 18.67
N ASP A 428 18.63 23.68 19.12
CA ASP A 428 19.74 24.25 19.92
C ASP A 428 19.62 23.90 21.40
N GLU A 429 20.64 24.26 22.17
CA GLU A 429 20.77 23.98 23.61
C GLU A 429 19.62 24.52 24.43
N GLN A 430 18.98 25.60 23.97
CA GLN A 430 17.79 26.19 24.58
C GLN A 430 16.49 25.49 24.16
N GLY A 431 16.57 24.50 23.25
CA GLY A 431 15.45 23.74 22.71
C GLY A 431 14.79 24.40 21.49
N THR A 432 15.37 25.44 20.93
CA THR A 432 14.79 26.14 19.77
C THR A 432 14.94 25.30 18.51
N LEU A 433 13.82 25.05 17.82
CA LEU A 433 13.78 24.22 16.61
C LEU A 433 14.17 25.02 15.35
N SER A 434 14.83 24.35 14.40
CA SER A 434 15.21 24.96 13.11
C SER A 434 14.02 25.10 12.15
N PRO A 435 14.03 26.09 11.22
CA PRO A 435 13.00 26.23 10.18
C PRO A 435 12.79 24.97 9.35
N ALA A 436 13.87 24.29 8.94
CA ALA A 436 13.78 23.02 8.21
C ALA A 436 12.91 21.98 8.93
N LEU A 437 13.08 21.88 10.25
CA LEU A 437 12.31 20.96 11.06
C LEU A 437 10.85 21.40 11.19
N THR A 438 10.59 22.66 11.54
CA THR A 438 9.24 23.16 11.83
C THR A 438 8.37 23.34 10.59
N GLU A 439 8.97 23.68 9.45
CA GLU A 439 8.25 24.04 8.22
C GLU A 439 8.16 22.87 7.22
N GLN A 440 9.11 21.93 7.23
CA GLN A 440 9.15 20.84 6.24
C GLN A 440 8.94 19.48 6.89
N PHE A 441 9.81 19.08 7.83
CA PHE A 441 9.85 17.70 8.30
C PHE A 441 8.75 17.36 9.31
N LEU A 442 8.49 18.19 10.33
CA LEU A 442 7.42 17.93 11.31
C LEU A 442 6.03 17.88 10.66
N PRO A 443 5.66 18.81 9.74
CA PRO A 443 4.37 18.72 9.05
C PRO A 443 4.21 17.44 8.22
N ALA A 444 5.27 16.98 7.56
CA ALA A 444 5.24 15.74 6.79
C ALA A 444 5.04 14.51 7.69
N ARG A 445 5.78 14.44 8.80
CA ARG A 445 5.64 13.38 9.83
C ARG A 445 4.26 13.38 10.48
N ALA A 446 3.70 14.54 10.78
CA ALA A 446 2.36 14.66 11.36
C ALA A 446 1.29 14.10 10.41
N ALA A 447 1.42 14.45 9.12
CA ALA A 447 0.50 14.01 8.09
C ALA A 447 0.59 12.50 7.85
N LEU A 448 1.79 11.92 7.94
CA LEU A 448 2.00 10.47 7.91
C LEU A 448 1.40 9.77 9.12
N LEU A 449 1.67 10.25 10.33
CA LEU A 449 1.17 9.63 11.56
C LEU A 449 -0.38 9.62 11.55
N LYS A 450 -0.98 10.71 11.08
CA LYS A 450 -2.42 10.79 10.85
C LYS A 450 -2.91 9.76 9.83
N ASP A 451 -2.27 9.67 8.67
CA ASP A 451 -2.63 8.72 7.60
C ASP A 451 -2.55 7.27 8.10
N TYR A 452 -1.46 6.92 8.78
CA TYR A 452 -1.27 5.61 9.40
C TYR A 452 -2.40 5.31 10.40
N LEU A 453 -2.72 6.24 11.31
CA LEU A 453 -3.80 6.05 12.27
C LEU A 453 -5.16 5.90 11.59
N GLN A 454 -5.46 6.68 10.56
CA GLN A 454 -6.72 6.58 9.81
C GLN A 454 -6.88 5.23 9.08
N LYS A 455 -5.79 4.77 8.45
CA LYS A 455 -5.74 3.46 7.78
C LYS A 455 -5.85 2.30 8.80
N THR A 456 -5.32 2.47 10.01
CA THR A 456 -5.23 1.40 11.02
C THR A 456 -6.43 1.35 11.99
N THR A 457 -7.10 2.48 12.29
CA THR A 457 -8.28 2.52 13.20
C THR A 457 -9.61 2.15 12.56
N GLY A 458 -9.64 1.88 11.26
CA GLY A 458 -10.90 1.53 10.59
C GLY A 458 -11.84 2.69 10.30
N THR A 459 -11.35 3.93 10.28
CA THR A 459 -12.06 4.97 9.51
C THR A 459 -11.89 4.80 7.99
N THR A 460 -10.99 3.89 7.57
CA THR A 460 -10.87 3.32 6.22
C THR A 460 -10.29 1.90 6.26
N VAL A 461 -10.83 0.99 7.08
CA VAL A 461 -10.58 -0.44 6.80
C VAL A 461 -11.39 -0.72 5.54
N GLU A 462 -10.74 -1.14 4.45
CA GLU A 462 -11.44 -1.92 3.43
C GLU A 462 -11.96 -3.16 4.16
N LYS A 463 -13.16 -3.03 4.75
CA LYS A 463 -13.89 -4.11 5.43
C LYS A 463 -14.08 -5.29 4.49
N TRP A 464 -14.02 -4.99 3.20
CA TRP A 464 -14.17 -5.88 2.08
C TRP A 464 -12.97 -5.74 1.16
N ARG A 465 -12.19 -6.81 1.03
CA ARG A 465 -11.21 -6.97 -0.04
C ARG A 465 -11.81 -7.91 -1.08
N PHE A 466 -12.27 -7.34 -2.19
CA PHE A 466 -12.86 -8.10 -3.28
C PHE A 466 -11.79 -8.91 -4.03
N VAL A 467 -12.26 -9.72 -4.98
CA VAL A 467 -11.39 -10.44 -5.93
C VAL A 467 -10.33 -9.54 -6.57
N GLU A 468 -9.16 -10.11 -6.85
CA GLU A 468 -8.00 -9.37 -7.40
C GLU A 468 -8.27 -8.74 -8.78
N SER A 469 -9.32 -9.18 -9.50
CA SER A 469 -9.70 -8.64 -10.80
C SER A 469 -11.21 -8.68 -11.00
N ASP A 470 -11.83 -7.50 -11.05
CA ASP A 470 -13.24 -7.30 -11.41
C ASP A 470 -13.38 -6.87 -12.88
N TYR A 471 -14.61 -6.89 -13.43
CA TYR A 471 -14.87 -6.64 -14.84
C TYR A 471 -14.36 -5.28 -15.32
N SER A 472 -14.53 -4.23 -14.49
CA SER A 472 -14.02 -2.91 -14.80
C SER A 472 -12.50 -2.89 -14.81
N SER A 473 -11.85 -3.56 -13.86
CA SER A 473 -10.39 -3.56 -13.78
C SER A 473 -9.74 -4.24 -14.99
N VAL A 474 -10.26 -5.39 -15.44
CA VAL A 474 -9.70 -6.16 -16.56
C VAL A 474 -9.78 -5.38 -17.88
N SER A 475 -10.89 -4.68 -18.12
CA SER A 475 -11.08 -3.86 -19.32
C SER A 475 -10.20 -2.61 -19.34
N ASN A 476 -9.96 -1.99 -18.18
CA ASN A 476 -9.46 -0.60 -18.12
C ASN A 476 -7.99 -0.46 -17.69
N ASP A 477 -7.43 -1.44 -16.97
CA ASP A 477 -6.14 -1.27 -16.29
C ASP A 477 -5.01 -2.14 -16.86
N PHE A 478 -5.31 -3.18 -17.65
CA PHE A 478 -4.31 -4.15 -18.16
C PHE A 478 -3.89 -3.94 -19.62
N GLY A 479 -4.44 -2.92 -20.30
CA GLY A 479 -4.13 -2.63 -21.70
C GLY A 479 -4.80 -3.58 -22.71
N GLY A 480 -5.87 -4.24 -22.29
CA GLY A 480 -6.65 -5.22 -23.03
C GLY A 480 -7.24 -6.22 -22.06
N PHE A 481 -8.46 -6.70 -22.35
CA PHE A 481 -9.22 -7.57 -21.46
C PHE A 481 -8.43 -8.84 -21.08
N ASP A 482 -7.79 -9.49 -22.06
CA ASP A 482 -7.06 -10.75 -21.84
C ASP A 482 -5.66 -10.58 -21.24
N ASN A 483 -5.15 -9.35 -21.14
CA ASN A 483 -3.86 -9.10 -20.51
C ASN A 483 -3.93 -9.17 -18.96
N ALA A 484 -5.13 -9.30 -18.40
CA ALA A 484 -5.33 -9.51 -16.98
C ALA A 484 -4.77 -10.87 -16.54
N LEU A 485 -4.29 -10.96 -15.30
CA LEU A 485 -3.75 -12.22 -14.75
C LEU A 485 -4.85 -13.22 -14.39
N ASN A 486 -6.06 -12.71 -14.19
CA ASN A 486 -7.24 -13.48 -13.80
C ASN A 486 -8.47 -12.93 -14.50
N TYR A 487 -9.34 -13.83 -14.94
CA TYR A 487 -10.65 -13.46 -15.48
C TYR A 487 -11.64 -13.12 -14.34
N PRO A 488 -12.48 -12.08 -14.51
CA PRO A 488 -13.49 -11.75 -13.52
C PRO A 488 -14.60 -12.81 -13.52
N ASN A 489 -15.20 -13.07 -12.35
CA ASN A 489 -16.43 -13.84 -12.31
C ASN A 489 -17.57 -13.02 -12.95
N ARG A 490 -18.30 -13.64 -13.87
CA ARG A 490 -19.36 -12.96 -14.61
C ARG A 490 -20.63 -12.81 -13.78
N TYR A 491 -20.88 -13.72 -12.86
CA TYR A 491 -22.20 -13.94 -12.26
C TYR A 491 -22.31 -13.60 -10.78
N GLY A 492 -21.18 -13.43 -10.09
CA GLY A 492 -21.18 -13.23 -8.65
C GLY A 492 -20.00 -12.44 -8.13
N PHE A 493 -20.17 -11.95 -6.91
CA PHE A 493 -19.12 -11.27 -6.15
C PHE A 493 -18.63 -12.15 -5.02
N ALA A 494 -17.36 -11.98 -4.67
CA ALA A 494 -16.77 -12.53 -3.47
C ALA A 494 -15.83 -11.50 -2.84
N ALA A 495 -15.88 -11.37 -1.51
CA ALA A 495 -15.08 -10.43 -0.77
C ALA A 495 -14.61 -11.01 0.58
N LEU A 496 -13.35 -10.73 0.92
CA LEU A 496 -12.74 -11.06 2.21
C LEU A 496 -13.10 -10.01 3.25
N GLN A 497 -13.48 -10.49 4.42
CA GLN A 497 -13.60 -9.68 5.61
C GLN A 497 -12.24 -9.47 6.29
N ALA A 498 -12.23 -8.63 7.33
CA ALA A 498 -11.02 -8.30 8.08
C ALA A 498 -10.38 -9.52 8.77
N ASP A 499 -11.17 -10.50 9.17
CA ASP A 499 -10.70 -11.77 9.75
C ASP A 499 -10.31 -12.83 8.70
N GLY A 500 -10.46 -12.49 7.42
CA GLY A 500 -10.20 -13.40 6.30
C GLY A 500 -11.30 -14.43 6.07
N SER A 501 -12.51 -14.27 6.63
CA SER A 501 -13.71 -14.99 6.17
C SER A 501 -14.22 -14.42 4.83
N ILE A 502 -15.02 -15.21 4.10
CA ILE A 502 -15.51 -14.86 2.77
C ILE A 502 -17.02 -14.60 2.79
N THR A 503 -17.45 -13.49 2.20
CA THR A 503 -18.86 -13.25 1.84
C THR A 503 -18.98 -13.22 0.33
N MET A 504 -20.11 -13.72 -0.17
CA MET A 504 -20.39 -13.88 -1.59
C MET A 504 -21.88 -13.67 -1.85
N TRP A 505 -22.23 -13.32 -3.08
CA TRP A 505 -23.61 -13.29 -3.58
C TRP A 505 -23.59 -13.32 -5.11
N GLY A 506 -24.73 -13.61 -5.72
CA GLY A 506 -24.89 -13.78 -7.17
C GLY A 506 -25.44 -15.17 -7.51
N ALA A 507 -25.25 -15.63 -8.75
CA ALA A 507 -25.78 -16.92 -9.18
C ALA A 507 -25.18 -18.09 -8.38
N SER A 508 -26.06 -18.96 -7.86
CA SER A 508 -25.67 -20.10 -7.01
C SER A 508 -24.73 -21.09 -7.70
N GLY A 509 -24.98 -21.41 -8.97
CA GLY A 509 -24.14 -22.32 -9.76
C GLY A 509 -22.75 -21.80 -10.09
N ASN A 510 -22.51 -20.48 -9.95
CA ASN A 510 -21.31 -19.80 -10.44
C ASN A 510 -20.51 -19.15 -9.30
N GLY A 511 -20.65 -19.68 -8.08
CA GLY A 511 -19.90 -19.24 -6.90
C GLY A 511 -20.54 -18.11 -6.11
N GLY A 512 -21.78 -17.72 -6.43
CA GLY A 512 -22.60 -16.86 -5.59
C GLY A 512 -23.06 -17.52 -4.28
N THR A 513 -22.91 -18.85 -4.17
CA THR A 513 -23.06 -19.62 -2.93
C THR A 513 -21.91 -20.65 -2.80
N GLY A 514 -21.79 -21.32 -1.65
CA GLY A 514 -20.84 -22.41 -1.44
C GLY A 514 -19.39 -22.04 -1.06
N ALA A 515 -19.09 -20.79 -0.70
CA ALA A 515 -17.77 -20.39 -0.19
C ALA A 515 -17.36 -21.17 1.07
N PRO A 516 -16.04 -21.34 1.30
CA PRO A 516 -15.52 -21.93 2.52
C PRO A 516 -16.00 -21.21 3.78
N THR A 517 -16.34 -21.98 4.82
CA THR A 517 -16.87 -21.46 6.10
C THR A 517 -15.78 -21.06 7.09
N ASP A 518 -14.52 -21.41 6.83
CA ASP A 518 -13.37 -21.07 7.66
C ASP A 518 -12.78 -19.69 7.30
N SER A 519 -11.86 -19.19 8.12
CA SER A 519 -11.26 -17.85 7.97
C SER A 519 -9.73 -17.92 7.74
N GLY A 520 -9.08 -16.76 7.70
CA GLY A 520 -7.63 -16.65 7.46
C GLY A 520 -7.21 -16.61 5.99
N TYR A 521 -8.16 -16.43 5.06
CA TYR A 521 -7.85 -16.18 3.65
C TYR A 521 -7.28 -14.77 3.46
N THR A 522 -6.30 -14.65 2.58
CA THR A 522 -5.58 -13.39 2.32
C THR A 522 -5.92 -12.80 0.96
N LYS A 523 -6.32 -13.64 -0.02
CA LYS A 523 -6.69 -13.24 -1.38
C LYS A 523 -7.81 -14.11 -1.96
N ILE A 524 -8.60 -13.55 -2.88
CA ILE A 524 -9.58 -14.28 -3.69
C ILE A 524 -9.28 -14.00 -5.16
N TYR A 525 -9.31 -15.08 -5.95
CA TYR A 525 -9.14 -15.10 -7.39
C TYR A 525 -10.41 -15.66 -8.02
N SER A 526 -10.65 -15.34 -9.28
CA SER A 526 -11.79 -15.83 -10.04
C SER A 526 -11.42 -16.28 -11.43
N ASN A 527 -12.35 -16.99 -12.06
CA ASN A 527 -12.50 -17.06 -13.50
C ASN A 527 -13.98 -16.80 -13.83
N ASN A 528 -14.46 -17.11 -15.04
CA ASN A 528 -15.83 -16.75 -15.45
C ASN A 528 -16.94 -17.26 -14.50
N SER A 529 -16.77 -18.42 -13.86
CA SER A 529 -17.83 -19.10 -13.07
C SER A 529 -17.37 -19.71 -11.75
N ALA A 530 -16.11 -19.56 -11.36
CA ALA A 530 -15.56 -20.13 -10.13
C ALA A 530 -14.65 -19.14 -9.41
N PHE A 531 -14.42 -19.41 -8.13
CA PHE A 531 -13.50 -18.67 -7.27
C PHE A 531 -12.48 -19.61 -6.61
N ALA A 532 -11.31 -19.05 -6.29
CA ALA A 532 -10.27 -19.70 -5.50
C ALA A 532 -9.71 -18.72 -4.46
N ALA A 533 -9.67 -19.13 -3.19
CA ALA A 533 -9.12 -18.35 -2.09
C ALA A 533 -7.82 -18.94 -1.58
N LEU A 534 -6.85 -18.06 -1.29
CA LEU A 534 -5.49 -18.39 -0.84
C LEU A 534 -5.31 -17.97 0.62
N LYS A 535 -4.71 -18.83 1.45
CA LYS A 535 -4.32 -18.52 2.83
C LYS A 535 -2.86 -18.06 2.94
N ALA A 536 -2.50 -17.50 4.10
CA ALA A 536 -1.12 -17.05 4.38
C ALA A 536 -0.07 -18.18 4.34
N ASP A 537 -0.46 -19.41 4.69
CA ASP A 537 0.40 -20.60 4.56
C ASP A 537 0.50 -21.09 3.11
N GLY A 538 -0.28 -20.50 2.19
CA GLY A 538 -0.35 -20.85 0.79
C GLY A 538 -1.28 -22.02 0.49
N SER A 539 -2.16 -22.45 1.39
CA SER A 539 -3.22 -23.42 1.08
C SER A 539 -4.37 -22.78 0.30
N ILE A 540 -5.05 -23.57 -0.55
CA ILE A 540 -6.08 -23.10 -1.49
C ILE A 540 -7.41 -23.81 -1.24
N LYS A 541 -8.51 -23.05 -1.31
CA LYS A 541 -9.88 -23.58 -1.44
C LYS A 541 -10.56 -22.97 -2.65
N ALA A 542 -11.31 -23.77 -3.39
CA ALA A 542 -12.11 -23.31 -4.53
C ALA A 542 -13.60 -23.64 -4.31
N TRP A 543 -14.47 -22.83 -4.93
CA TRP A 543 -15.92 -23.03 -4.95
C TRP A 543 -16.52 -22.42 -6.24
N GLY A 544 -17.77 -22.77 -6.54
CA GLY A 544 -18.47 -22.40 -7.78
C GLY A 544 -18.59 -23.58 -8.73
N ASP A 545 -18.68 -23.31 -10.03
CA ASP A 545 -18.88 -24.34 -11.04
C ASP A 545 -17.70 -25.32 -11.09
N SER A 546 -17.97 -26.62 -10.94
CA SER A 546 -16.93 -27.66 -10.88
C SER A 546 -16.14 -27.79 -12.18
N ASP A 547 -16.78 -27.57 -13.33
CA ASP A 547 -16.14 -27.69 -14.64
C ASP A 547 -15.17 -26.53 -14.89
N TYR A 548 -15.34 -25.44 -14.14
CA TYR A 548 -14.52 -24.24 -14.18
C TYR A 548 -13.45 -24.25 -13.07
N GLY A 549 -13.23 -25.38 -12.39
CA GLY A 549 -12.28 -25.46 -11.29
C GLY A 549 -12.80 -24.88 -9.97
N GLY A 550 -14.13 -24.74 -9.81
CA GLY A 550 -14.79 -24.49 -8.54
C GLY A 550 -14.71 -25.67 -7.56
N SER A 551 -14.06 -26.76 -7.96
CA SER A 551 -13.71 -27.89 -7.10
C SER A 551 -12.29 -28.39 -7.42
N ASN A 552 -11.79 -29.33 -6.62
CA ASN A 552 -10.50 -30.00 -6.87
C ASN A 552 -9.26 -29.08 -6.87
N ALA A 553 -9.29 -28.00 -6.10
CA ALA A 553 -8.10 -27.18 -5.84
C ALA A 553 -6.96 -28.06 -5.30
N PRO A 554 -5.69 -27.78 -5.68
CA PRO A 554 -4.57 -28.63 -5.34
C PRO A 554 -4.33 -28.69 -3.83
N ALA A 555 -4.09 -29.89 -3.32
CA ALA A 555 -3.74 -30.09 -1.91
C ALA A 555 -2.34 -29.54 -1.57
N GLY A 556 -2.12 -29.27 -0.29
CA GLY A 556 -0.85 -28.77 0.25
C GLY A 556 -0.82 -27.26 0.47
N SER A 557 0.37 -26.75 0.75
CA SER A 557 0.64 -25.35 1.10
C SER A 557 1.85 -24.80 0.33
N GLY A 558 2.18 -23.52 0.55
CA GLY A 558 3.30 -22.82 -0.09
C GLY A 558 3.02 -22.26 -1.49
N TYR A 559 1.76 -22.24 -1.94
CA TYR A 559 1.37 -21.47 -3.12
C TYR A 559 1.33 -19.99 -2.78
N THR A 560 1.80 -19.13 -3.68
CA THR A 560 1.88 -17.69 -3.43
C THR A 560 1.06 -16.84 -4.39
N LYS A 561 0.67 -17.39 -5.55
CA LYS A 561 -0.22 -16.74 -6.52
C LYS A 561 -1.10 -17.75 -7.26
N ILE A 562 -2.27 -17.31 -7.69
CA ILE A 562 -3.20 -18.06 -8.56
C ILE A 562 -3.49 -17.22 -9.80
N TYR A 563 -3.53 -17.87 -10.95
CA TYR A 563 -3.81 -17.31 -12.27
C TYR A 563 -5.02 -18.05 -12.86
N SER A 564 -5.72 -17.45 -13.81
CA SER A 564 -6.85 -18.13 -14.47
C SER A 564 -6.91 -17.88 -15.97
N THR A 565 -7.35 -18.92 -16.69
CA THR A 565 -7.99 -18.77 -18.00
C THR A 565 -9.48 -18.53 -17.76
N ARG A 566 -10.33 -18.58 -18.80
CA ARG A 566 -11.77 -18.46 -18.58
C ARG A 566 -12.32 -19.59 -17.72
N TYR A 567 -11.82 -20.82 -17.89
CA TYR A 567 -12.40 -22.06 -17.33
C TYR A 567 -11.44 -22.88 -16.45
N ALA A 568 -10.22 -22.40 -16.20
CA ALA A 568 -9.25 -23.10 -15.37
C ALA A 568 -8.42 -22.16 -14.49
N PHE A 569 -7.73 -22.74 -13.51
CA PHE A 569 -6.79 -22.06 -12.63
C PHE A 569 -5.40 -22.70 -12.68
N ALA A 570 -4.38 -21.90 -12.39
CA ALA A 570 -3.01 -22.34 -12.17
C ALA A 570 -2.40 -21.64 -10.93
N ALA A 571 -1.87 -22.41 -9.98
CA ALA A 571 -1.22 -21.92 -8.78
C ALA A 571 0.31 -22.06 -8.89
N LEU A 572 1.02 -21.01 -8.48
CA LEU A 572 2.48 -20.89 -8.50
C LEU A 572 3.04 -20.87 -7.07
N LYS A 573 4.15 -21.59 -6.84
CA LYS A 573 4.94 -21.56 -5.60
C LYS A 573 6.18 -20.67 -5.73
N ASP A 574 6.82 -20.39 -4.59
CA ASP A 574 8.05 -19.57 -4.55
C ASP A 574 9.26 -20.24 -5.22
N ASP A 575 9.32 -21.58 -5.22
CA ASP A 575 10.31 -22.32 -6.02
C ASP A 575 10.00 -22.29 -7.54
N GLY A 576 8.87 -21.69 -7.92
CA GLY A 576 8.38 -21.59 -9.27
C GLY A 576 7.68 -22.84 -9.79
N SER A 577 7.37 -23.84 -8.97
CA SER A 577 6.55 -24.98 -9.40
C SER A 577 5.07 -24.61 -9.61
N ILE A 578 4.40 -25.27 -10.56
CA ILE A 578 3.03 -24.94 -10.99
C ILE A 578 2.10 -26.14 -10.82
N LYS A 579 0.87 -25.89 -10.37
CA LYS A 579 -0.25 -26.84 -10.41
C LYS A 579 -1.48 -26.19 -11.04
N ALA A 580 -2.10 -26.87 -11.99
CA ALA A 580 -3.34 -26.43 -12.62
C ALA A 580 -4.52 -27.35 -12.27
N TRP A 581 -5.73 -26.79 -12.31
CA TRP A 581 -7.00 -27.51 -12.13
C TRP A 581 -8.15 -26.77 -12.84
N GLY A 582 -9.27 -27.45 -13.08
CA GLY A 582 -10.41 -26.97 -13.89
C GLY A 582 -10.52 -27.74 -15.20
N ASP A 583 -11.14 -27.16 -16.22
CA ASP A 583 -11.29 -27.82 -17.52
C ASP A 583 -9.93 -28.12 -18.16
N SER A 584 -9.67 -29.40 -18.44
CA SER A 584 -8.41 -29.89 -19.00
C SER A 584 -8.06 -29.27 -20.35
N SER A 585 -9.06 -29.04 -21.21
CA SER A 585 -8.86 -28.46 -22.54
C SER A 585 -8.49 -26.98 -22.45
N TRP A 586 -8.82 -26.31 -21.34
CA TRP A 586 -8.61 -24.88 -21.11
C TRP A 586 -7.45 -24.59 -20.14
N GLY A 587 -6.50 -25.52 -20.05
CA GLY A 587 -5.28 -25.39 -19.26
C GLY A 587 -5.41 -25.89 -17.81
N GLY A 588 -6.52 -26.52 -17.45
CA GLY A 588 -6.76 -27.11 -16.14
C GLY A 588 -6.00 -28.40 -15.85
N SER A 589 -5.28 -28.95 -16.83
CA SER A 589 -4.36 -30.07 -16.66
C SER A 589 -3.01 -29.77 -17.29
N ASP A 590 -2.05 -30.68 -17.10
CA ASP A 590 -0.78 -30.70 -17.85
C ASP A 590 0.11 -29.45 -17.68
N ALA A 591 0.00 -28.80 -16.52
CA ALA A 591 0.94 -27.75 -16.11
C ALA A 591 2.39 -28.25 -16.21
N PRO A 592 3.33 -27.41 -16.68
CA PRO A 592 4.69 -27.83 -16.95
C PRO A 592 5.42 -28.30 -15.69
N ALA A 593 6.14 -29.41 -15.81
CA ALA A 593 6.97 -29.92 -14.73
C ALA A 593 8.24 -29.06 -14.53
N GLY A 594 8.71 -28.97 -13.29
CA GLY A 594 9.94 -28.26 -12.92
C GLY A 594 9.72 -27.04 -12.03
N THR A 595 10.79 -26.26 -11.87
CA THR A 595 10.89 -25.07 -11.01
C THR A 595 11.43 -23.87 -11.80
N GLY A 596 11.45 -22.69 -11.15
CA GLY A 596 12.01 -21.46 -11.69
C GLY A 596 11.10 -20.66 -12.61
N TYR A 597 9.79 -20.98 -12.67
CA TYR A 597 8.81 -20.08 -13.28
C TYR A 597 8.50 -18.93 -12.32
N THR A 598 8.45 -17.71 -12.82
CA THR A 598 8.25 -16.53 -11.98
C THR A 598 6.95 -15.80 -12.27
N LYS A 599 6.32 -16.07 -13.41
CA LYS A 599 5.01 -15.52 -13.75
C LYS A 599 4.25 -16.39 -14.73
N ILE A 600 2.92 -16.39 -14.61
CA ILE A 600 2.00 -17.01 -15.56
C ILE A 600 1.15 -15.91 -16.21
N TYR A 601 0.87 -16.09 -17.49
CA TYR A 601 -0.02 -15.28 -18.31
C TYR A 601 -1.07 -16.20 -18.93
N SER A 602 -2.21 -15.65 -19.35
CA SER A 602 -3.29 -16.43 -19.93
C SER A 602 -3.94 -15.70 -21.09
N ASN A 603 -4.51 -16.49 -22.01
CA ASN A 603 -5.61 -16.05 -22.86
C ASN A 603 -6.87 -16.82 -22.44
N TRP A 604 -7.87 -16.92 -23.32
CA TRP A 604 -9.11 -17.62 -23.00
C TRP A 604 -8.92 -19.05 -22.50
N ALA A 605 -8.02 -19.82 -23.09
CA ALA A 605 -7.92 -21.28 -22.92
C ALA A 605 -6.49 -21.79 -22.65
N VAL A 606 -5.49 -20.92 -22.68
CA VAL A 606 -4.07 -21.30 -22.63
C VAL A 606 -3.37 -20.50 -21.55
N PHE A 607 -2.48 -21.16 -20.82
CA PHE A 607 -1.51 -20.51 -19.95
C PHE A 607 -0.12 -20.47 -20.60
N ALA A 608 0.64 -19.41 -20.34
CA ALA A 608 2.03 -19.26 -20.71
C ALA A 608 2.86 -18.86 -19.48
N ALA A 609 3.73 -19.75 -19.00
CA ALA A 609 4.62 -19.52 -17.87
C ALA A 609 6.00 -19.03 -18.33
N LEU A 610 6.48 -17.95 -17.72
CA LEU A 610 7.75 -17.29 -17.97
C LEU A 610 8.76 -17.62 -16.86
N LYS A 611 10.01 -17.90 -17.25
CA LYS A 611 11.16 -18.06 -16.35
C LYS A 611 12.04 -16.81 -16.32
N ASP A 612 12.94 -16.73 -15.34
CA ASP A 612 13.90 -15.61 -15.20
C ASP A 612 14.91 -15.51 -16.35
N ASP A 613 15.24 -16.63 -17.01
CA ASP A 613 16.05 -16.64 -18.23
C ASP A 613 15.27 -16.17 -19.49
N GLY A 614 13.99 -15.83 -19.30
CA GLY A 614 13.09 -15.39 -20.34
C GLY A 614 12.59 -16.49 -21.26
N SER A 615 12.75 -17.78 -20.91
CA SER A 615 12.12 -18.90 -21.61
C SER A 615 10.64 -19.05 -21.23
N ILE A 616 9.83 -19.54 -22.17
CA ILE A 616 8.37 -19.70 -22.02
C ILE A 616 7.99 -21.17 -22.10
N LYS A 617 6.99 -21.58 -21.33
CA LYS A 617 6.25 -22.83 -21.53
C LYS A 617 4.76 -22.54 -21.57
N ALA A 618 4.11 -22.95 -22.66
CA ALA A 618 2.66 -22.82 -22.83
C ALA A 618 1.97 -24.19 -22.72
N TRP A 619 0.74 -24.20 -22.20
CA TRP A 619 -0.10 -25.39 -22.12
C TRP A 619 -1.59 -25.02 -22.09
N GLY A 620 -2.45 -25.96 -22.46
CA GLY A 620 -3.88 -25.75 -22.73
C GLY A 620 -4.20 -26.07 -24.18
N TRP A 621 -5.27 -25.50 -24.72
CA TRP A 621 -5.73 -25.81 -26.07
C TRP A 621 -4.67 -25.46 -27.14
N SER A 622 -4.23 -26.46 -27.91
CA SER A 622 -3.12 -26.30 -28.85
C SER A 622 -3.41 -25.33 -30.00
N GLU A 623 -4.67 -25.20 -30.43
CA GLU A 623 -5.06 -24.37 -31.57
C GLU A 623 -5.03 -22.87 -31.29
N THR A 624 -5.02 -22.46 -30.02
CA THR A 624 -5.05 -21.04 -29.57
C THR A 624 -3.79 -20.65 -28.79
N GLY A 625 -2.64 -21.24 -29.14
CA GLY A 625 -1.33 -20.86 -28.59
C GLY A 625 -0.78 -21.77 -27.50
N GLY A 626 -1.35 -22.97 -27.32
CA GLY A 626 -0.79 -24.01 -26.43
C GLY A 626 0.60 -24.52 -26.86
N SER A 627 1.06 -24.19 -28.06
CA SER A 627 2.42 -24.47 -28.52
C SER A 627 3.45 -23.55 -27.86
N THR A 628 4.55 -24.11 -27.36
CA THR A 628 5.64 -23.35 -26.73
C THR A 628 6.57 -22.68 -27.76
N PRO A 629 6.87 -21.37 -27.64
CA PRO A 629 7.94 -20.72 -28.40
C PRO A 629 9.33 -21.31 -28.10
N THR A 630 10.19 -21.45 -29.11
CA THR A 630 11.53 -22.05 -28.95
C THR A 630 12.61 -21.08 -28.45
N ASP A 631 12.38 -19.77 -28.60
CA ASP A 631 13.35 -18.74 -28.26
C ASP A 631 13.25 -18.33 -26.77
N SER A 632 14.24 -17.58 -26.27
CA SER A 632 14.28 -17.06 -24.90
C SER A 632 14.61 -15.55 -24.84
N GLY A 633 14.80 -15.02 -23.63
CA GLY A 633 15.11 -13.60 -23.37
C GLY A 633 13.88 -12.68 -23.33
N TYR A 634 12.68 -13.26 -23.19
CA TYR A 634 11.45 -12.49 -23.02
C TYR A 634 11.33 -11.93 -21.60
N THR A 635 10.82 -10.71 -21.49
CA THR A 635 10.63 -10.02 -20.20
C THR A 635 9.15 -9.91 -19.84
N LYS A 636 8.25 -10.01 -20.83
CA LYS A 636 6.80 -9.90 -20.61
C LYS A 636 6.00 -10.54 -21.75
N ILE A 637 4.84 -11.08 -21.40
CA ILE A 637 3.86 -11.64 -22.35
C ILE A 637 2.57 -10.81 -22.28
N TYR A 638 1.91 -10.70 -23.43
CA TYR A 638 0.61 -10.07 -23.65
C TYR A 638 -0.27 -11.04 -24.45
N SER A 639 -1.58 -10.88 -24.38
CA SER A 639 -2.56 -11.81 -24.96
C SER A 639 -3.77 -11.06 -25.53
N ASN A 640 -4.38 -11.67 -26.53
CA ASN A 640 -5.76 -11.43 -26.92
C ASN A 640 -6.57 -12.73 -26.68
N HIS A 641 -7.72 -12.91 -27.32
CA HIS A 641 -8.57 -14.09 -27.11
C HIS A 641 -7.86 -15.43 -27.34
N GLY A 642 -6.98 -15.54 -28.34
CA GLY A 642 -6.42 -16.81 -28.79
C GLY A 642 -4.96 -16.77 -29.24
N ALA A 643 -4.24 -15.69 -28.95
CA ALA A 643 -2.83 -15.52 -29.28
C ALA A 643 -2.07 -14.77 -28.18
N PHE A 644 -0.75 -14.89 -28.24
CA PHE A 644 0.19 -14.21 -27.36
C PHE A 644 1.20 -13.38 -28.16
N ALA A 645 1.68 -12.31 -27.53
CA ALA A 645 2.81 -11.51 -27.97
C ALA A 645 3.82 -11.35 -26.82
N ALA A 646 5.04 -11.85 -26.99
CA ALA A 646 6.13 -11.75 -26.02
C ALA A 646 7.14 -10.67 -26.41
N LEU A 647 7.50 -9.83 -25.44
CA LEU A 647 8.40 -8.68 -25.58
C LEU A 647 9.77 -9.00 -24.97
N LYS A 648 10.84 -8.64 -25.67
CA LYS A 648 12.24 -8.72 -25.16
C LYS A 648 12.72 -7.38 -24.59
N ALA A 649 13.86 -7.39 -23.90
CA ALA A 649 14.46 -6.19 -23.30
C ALA A 649 14.85 -5.11 -24.31
N ASP A 650 15.22 -5.51 -25.54
CA ASP A 650 15.48 -4.57 -26.64
C ASP A 650 14.19 -4.02 -27.28
N GLY A 651 13.04 -4.53 -26.88
CA GLY A 651 11.73 -4.17 -27.40
C GLY A 651 11.34 -4.90 -28.69
N SER A 652 12.01 -5.99 -29.08
CA SER A 652 11.55 -6.87 -30.16
C SER A 652 10.38 -7.76 -29.70
N ILE A 653 9.50 -8.13 -30.65
CA ILE A 653 8.24 -8.84 -30.37
C ILE A 653 8.21 -10.19 -31.11
N LYS A 654 7.77 -11.25 -30.42
CA LYS A 654 7.42 -12.54 -31.01
C LYS A 654 5.96 -12.85 -30.73
N VAL A 655 5.23 -13.32 -31.75
CA VAL A 655 3.83 -13.76 -31.61
C VAL A 655 3.69 -15.26 -31.87
N TRP A 656 2.69 -15.86 -31.24
CA TRP A 656 2.23 -17.23 -31.51
C TRP A 656 0.77 -17.38 -31.05
N GLY A 657 0.04 -18.34 -31.59
CA GLY A 657 -1.40 -18.47 -31.34
C GLY A 657 -2.14 -19.04 -32.52
N GLY A 658 -3.48 -19.02 -32.43
CA GLY A 658 -4.32 -19.34 -33.58
C GLY A 658 -4.16 -18.31 -34.70
N VAL A 659 -4.17 -18.77 -35.95
CA VAL A 659 -3.87 -17.94 -37.13
C VAL A 659 -4.77 -16.71 -37.24
N ASP A 660 -6.05 -16.85 -36.91
CA ASP A 660 -7.03 -15.76 -36.96
C ASP A 660 -6.83 -14.71 -35.85
N TYR A 661 -6.17 -15.09 -34.74
CA TYR A 661 -5.90 -14.21 -33.59
C TYR A 661 -4.54 -13.52 -33.67
N VAL A 662 -3.57 -14.14 -34.35
CA VAL A 662 -2.26 -13.53 -34.62
C VAL A 662 -2.39 -12.54 -35.78
N GLY A 663 -3.15 -12.91 -36.82
CA GLY A 663 -3.20 -12.20 -38.10
C GLY A 663 -1.86 -12.28 -38.84
N SER A 664 -1.27 -11.13 -39.19
CA SER A 664 0.04 -11.05 -39.84
C SER A 664 1.20 -11.36 -38.90
N ASP A 665 2.42 -11.46 -39.43
CA ASP A 665 3.65 -11.56 -38.63
C ASP A 665 3.80 -10.41 -37.63
N ALA A 666 4.51 -10.67 -36.52
CA ALA A 666 4.88 -9.64 -35.54
C ALA A 666 5.58 -8.46 -36.22
N PRO A 667 5.35 -7.21 -35.76
CA PRO A 667 6.01 -6.05 -36.34
C PRO A 667 7.53 -6.15 -36.21
N ALA A 668 8.23 -5.89 -37.31
CA ALA A 668 9.69 -5.91 -37.34
C ALA A 668 10.30 -4.73 -36.55
N GLY A 669 11.46 -4.97 -35.95
CA GLY A 669 12.26 -3.94 -35.27
C GLY A 669 12.30 -4.05 -33.75
N THR A 670 12.80 -3.00 -33.11
CA THR A 670 13.07 -2.91 -31.67
C THR A 670 12.49 -1.62 -31.08
N GLY A 671 12.60 -1.46 -29.76
CA GLY A 671 12.21 -0.24 -29.03
C GLY A 671 10.73 -0.14 -28.63
N TYR A 672 9.95 -1.20 -28.84
CA TYR A 672 8.60 -1.30 -28.27
C TYR A 672 8.69 -1.47 -26.75
N THR A 673 7.85 -0.77 -26.02
CA THR A 673 7.87 -0.74 -24.55
C THR A 673 6.61 -1.37 -23.94
N LYS A 674 5.51 -1.41 -24.70
CA LYS A 674 4.24 -1.97 -24.24
C LYS A 674 3.37 -2.43 -25.41
N ILE A 675 2.62 -3.49 -25.22
CA ILE A 675 1.63 -4.03 -26.16
C ILE A 675 0.24 -3.91 -25.51
N TYR A 676 -0.76 -3.69 -26.35
CA TYR A 676 -2.17 -3.61 -26.03
C TYR A 676 -2.94 -4.53 -26.98
N SER A 677 -4.15 -4.94 -26.60
CA SER A 677 -4.94 -5.88 -27.39
C SER A 677 -6.44 -5.56 -27.38
N THR A 678 -7.07 -5.84 -28.52
CA THR A 678 -8.52 -6.09 -28.69
C THR A 678 -8.73 -7.61 -28.72
N GLY A 679 -9.93 -8.10 -29.05
CA GLY A 679 -10.19 -9.54 -29.10
C GLY A 679 -9.31 -10.30 -30.09
N TYR A 680 -9.00 -9.71 -31.26
CA TYR A 680 -8.30 -10.38 -32.38
C TYR A 680 -7.13 -9.56 -32.96
N ALA A 681 -6.72 -8.48 -32.31
CA ALA A 681 -5.62 -7.65 -32.76
C ALA A 681 -4.74 -7.13 -31.63
N PHE A 682 -3.55 -6.64 -32.00
CA PHE A 682 -2.57 -6.05 -31.10
C PHE A 682 -2.15 -4.66 -31.57
N ALA A 683 -1.75 -3.82 -30.62
CA ALA A 683 -1.10 -2.53 -30.87
C ALA A 683 0.11 -2.35 -29.94
N ALA A 684 1.29 -2.11 -30.51
CA ALA A 684 2.53 -1.89 -29.76
C ALA A 684 2.92 -0.41 -29.77
N LEU A 685 3.34 0.08 -28.60
CA LEU A 685 3.75 1.45 -28.34
C LEU A 685 5.26 1.53 -28.12
N LYS A 686 5.92 2.51 -28.74
CA LYS A 686 7.34 2.83 -28.50
C LYS A 686 7.51 3.98 -27.50
N ALA A 687 8.75 4.17 -27.02
CA ALA A 687 9.08 5.23 -26.07
C ALA A 687 8.86 6.65 -26.61
N ASP A 688 8.98 6.85 -27.93
CA ASP A 688 8.64 8.13 -28.59
C ASP A 688 7.13 8.32 -28.76
N GLY A 689 6.33 7.32 -28.42
CA GLY A 689 4.88 7.31 -28.54
C GLY A 689 4.37 6.97 -29.93
N SER A 690 5.18 6.40 -30.83
CA SER A 690 4.68 5.82 -32.09
C SER A 690 4.01 4.47 -31.88
N ILE A 691 3.00 4.15 -32.72
CA ILE A 691 2.14 2.97 -32.60
C ILE A 691 2.25 2.10 -33.85
N THR A 692 2.29 0.78 -33.66
CA THR A 692 2.15 -0.20 -34.74
C THR A 692 1.06 -1.20 -34.35
N ALA A 693 0.05 -1.38 -35.19
CA ALA A 693 -0.99 -2.40 -35.01
C ALA A 693 -0.83 -3.54 -36.02
N TRP A 694 -1.23 -4.73 -35.61
CA TRP A 694 -1.28 -5.94 -36.44
C TRP A 694 -2.39 -6.88 -35.91
N GLY A 695 -2.80 -7.86 -36.71
CA GLY A 695 -3.92 -8.74 -36.41
C GLY A 695 -5.08 -8.55 -37.39
N ASP A 696 -6.28 -8.94 -36.98
CA ASP A 696 -7.49 -8.75 -37.79
C ASP A 696 -7.81 -7.25 -37.98
N SER A 697 -8.02 -6.83 -39.23
CA SER A 697 -8.29 -5.44 -39.57
C SER A 697 -9.59 -4.90 -38.98
N ASP A 698 -10.62 -5.74 -38.88
CA ASP A 698 -11.94 -5.38 -38.34
C ASP A 698 -11.89 -5.24 -36.81
N TYR A 699 -10.81 -5.69 -36.19
CA TYR A 699 -10.55 -5.55 -34.76
C TYR A 699 -9.48 -4.48 -34.45
N GLY A 700 -9.15 -3.63 -35.42
CA GLY A 700 -8.16 -2.56 -35.25
C GLY A 700 -6.71 -3.01 -35.45
N GLY A 701 -6.48 -4.19 -36.03
CA GLY A 701 -5.17 -4.71 -36.42
C GLY A 701 -4.52 -4.01 -37.61
N SER A 702 -5.16 -2.96 -38.13
CA SER A 702 -4.61 -2.10 -39.18
C SER A 702 -4.97 -0.63 -38.92
N ASN A 703 -4.39 0.29 -39.69
CA ASN A 703 -4.73 1.72 -39.66
C ASN A 703 -4.50 2.40 -38.30
N ALA A 704 -3.52 1.93 -37.52
CA ALA A 704 -3.04 2.65 -36.35
C ALA A 704 -2.63 4.09 -36.71
N PRO A 705 -2.84 5.07 -35.82
CA PRO A 705 -2.60 6.47 -36.14
C PRO A 705 -1.12 6.74 -36.36
N THR A 706 -0.82 7.56 -37.38
CA THR A 706 0.54 8.01 -37.67
C THR A 706 1.01 9.06 -36.67
N GLY A 707 2.31 9.12 -36.41
CA GLY A 707 2.96 10.15 -35.57
C GLY A 707 3.48 9.62 -34.23
N THR A 708 3.86 10.55 -33.36
CA THR A 708 4.51 10.30 -32.06
C THR A 708 3.76 11.00 -30.92
N GLY A 709 4.19 10.77 -29.67
CA GLY A 709 3.66 11.44 -28.48
C GLY A 709 2.43 10.80 -27.83
N TYR A 710 1.98 9.64 -28.31
CA TYR A 710 0.99 8.84 -27.58
C TYR A 710 1.62 8.23 -26.33
N THR A 711 0.90 8.28 -25.22
CA THR A 711 1.39 7.83 -23.91
C THR A 711 0.70 6.55 -23.45
N LYS A 712 -0.53 6.30 -23.91
CA LYS A 712 -1.31 5.12 -23.54
C LYS A 712 -2.34 4.78 -24.62
N ILE A 713 -2.63 3.48 -24.76
CA ILE A 713 -3.69 2.94 -25.62
C ILE A 713 -4.72 2.26 -24.70
N TYR A 714 -5.98 2.33 -25.12
CA TYR A 714 -7.14 1.70 -24.50
C TYR A 714 -7.87 0.91 -25.59
N SER A 715 -8.64 -0.11 -25.19
CA SER A 715 -9.34 -0.97 -26.13
C SER A 715 -10.77 -1.26 -25.69
N THR A 716 -11.64 -1.38 -26.68
CA THR A 716 -12.90 -2.13 -26.63
C THR A 716 -12.65 -3.52 -27.23
N GLU A 717 -13.70 -4.30 -27.47
CA GLU A 717 -13.58 -5.62 -28.10
C GLU A 717 -12.98 -5.55 -29.52
N ARG A 718 -13.25 -4.48 -30.28
CA ARG A 718 -12.84 -4.36 -31.71
C ARG A 718 -12.18 -3.04 -32.10
N ALA A 719 -11.97 -2.12 -31.15
CA ALA A 719 -11.38 -0.83 -31.45
C ALA A 719 -10.35 -0.41 -30.41
N PHE A 720 -9.47 0.49 -30.81
CA PHE A 720 -8.47 1.11 -29.96
C PHE A 720 -8.69 2.63 -29.88
N ALA A 721 -8.29 3.21 -28.75
CA ALA A 721 -8.19 4.65 -28.54
C ALA A 721 -6.84 5.00 -27.90
N ALA A 722 -6.05 5.86 -28.56
CA ALA A 722 -4.75 6.32 -28.07
C ALA A 722 -4.84 7.74 -27.50
N LEU A 723 -4.23 7.94 -26.33
CA LEU A 723 -4.19 9.20 -25.58
C LEU A 723 -2.78 9.82 -25.66
N LYS A 724 -2.69 11.12 -25.90
CA LYS A 724 -1.44 11.91 -25.83
C LYS A 724 -1.28 12.63 -24.50
N ALA A 725 -0.07 13.15 -24.24
CA ALA A 725 0.25 13.89 -23.02
C ALA A 725 -0.54 15.20 -22.85
N ASP A 726 -0.93 15.85 -23.94
CA ASP A 726 -1.82 17.02 -23.93
C ASP A 726 -3.29 16.64 -23.69
N GLY A 727 -3.60 15.34 -23.65
CA GLY A 727 -4.94 14.81 -23.48
C GLY A 727 -5.77 14.75 -24.75
N SER A 728 -5.18 14.88 -25.95
CA SER A 728 -5.89 14.58 -27.21
C SER A 728 -6.02 13.07 -27.45
N ILE A 729 -7.10 12.66 -28.14
CA ILE A 729 -7.47 11.25 -28.36
C ILE A 729 -7.57 10.96 -29.86
N THR A 730 -7.11 9.77 -30.27
CA THR A 730 -7.34 9.24 -31.63
C THR A 730 -7.79 7.80 -31.52
N ALA A 731 -8.90 7.45 -32.18
CA ALA A 731 -9.44 6.09 -32.22
C ALA A 731 -9.32 5.48 -33.63
N TRP A 732 -9.25 4.15 -33.68
CA TRP A 732 -9.25 3.35 -34.91
C TRP A 732 -9.79 1.94 -34.64
N GLY A 733 -10.16 1.21 -35.70
CA GLY A 733 -10.84 -0.09 -35.65
C GLY A 733 -12.30 0.02 -36.07
N ASP A 734 -13.13 -0.94 -35.65
CA ASP A 734 -14.56 -0.97 -35.97
C ASP A 734 -15.28 0.28 -35.43
N SER A 735 -15.99 1.00 -36.30
CA SER A 735 -16.71 2.23 -35.94
C SER A 735 -17.81 1.99 -34.92
N ASP A 736 -18.48 0.83 -34.97
CA ASP A 736 -19.58 0.49 -34.07
C ASP A 736 -19.06 0.13 -32.68
N TYR A 737 -17.75 -0.08 -32.53
CA TYR A 737 -17.07 -0.36 -31.26
C TYR A 737 -16.25 0.84 -30.75
N GLY A 738 -16.51 2.03 -31.29
CA GLY A 738 -15.83 3.27 -30.91
C GLY A 738 -14.50 3.52 -31.62
N GLY A 739 -14.22 2.80 -32.72
CA GLY A 739 -13.06 3.00 -33.58
C GLY A 739 -13.11 4.27 -34.43
N SER A 740 -14.20 5.03 -34.35
CA SER A 740 -14.35 6.35 -34.95
C SER A 740 -15.00 7.32 -33.98
N ASN A 741 -15.06 8.61 -34.36
CA ASN A 741 -15.76 9.67 -33.61
C ASN A 741 -15.23 9.91 -32.18
N ALA A 742 -13.94 9.63 -31.93
CA ALA A 742 -13.28 10.06 -30.71
C ALA A 742 -13.44 11.58 -30.49
N PRO A 743 -13.60 12.04 -29.23
CA PRO A 743 -13.91 13.43 -28.97
C PRO A 743 -12.76 14.36 -29.37
N THR A 744 -13.11 15.52 -29.93
CA THR A 744 -12.15 16.55 -30.29
C THR A 744 -11.70 17.34 -29.05
N GLY A 745 -10.50 17.94 -29.12
CA GLY A 745 -9.92 18.77 -28.05
C GLY A 745 -8.83 18.08 -27.22
N THR A 746 -8.46 18.72 -26.12
CA THR A 746 -7.37 18.33 -25.23
C THR A 746 -7.83 18.27 -23.77
N GLY A 747 -6.94 17.84 -22.86
CA GLY A 747 -7.18 17.82 -21.41
C GLY A 747 -7.85 16.56 -20.86
N TYR A 748 -8.08 15.54 -21.68
CA TYR A 748 -8.46 14.21 -21.19
C TYR A 748 -7.29 13.54 -20.48
N THR A 749 -7.56 12.89 -19.35
CA THR A 749 -6.53 12.30 -18.47
C THR A 749 -6.60 10.78 -18.44
N LYS A 750 -7.78 10.19 -18.66
CA LYS A 750 -7.98 8.73 -18.72
C LYS A 750 -9.17 8.38 -19.62
N ILE A 751 -9.07 7.25 -20.30
CA ILE A 751 -10.18 6.63 -21.06
C ILE A 751 -10.58 5.35 -20.33
N TYR A 752 -11.86 5.03 -20.40
CA TYR A 752 -12.46 3.81 -19.90
C TYR A 752 -13.29 3.16 -21.01
N SER A 753 -13.51 1.86 -20.95
CA SER A 753 -14.24 1.10 -21.96
C SER A 753 -15.26 0.12 -21.37
N THR A 754 -16.37 -0.02 -22.08
CA THR A 754 -17.24 -1.19 -22.07
C THR A 754 -16.82 -2.11 -23.23
N GLU A 755 -17.60 -3.14 -23.57
CA GLU A 755 -17.28 -4.01 -24.71
C GLU A 755 -17.25 -3.23 -26.04
N ARG A 756 -18.08 -2.19 -26.21
CA ARG A 756 -18.27 -1.49 -27.51
C ARG A 756 -18.25 0.04 -27.44
N ALA A 757 -18.00 0.62 -26.27
CA ALA A 757 -17.96 2.07 -26.12
C ALA A 757 -16.79 2.52 -25.25
N PHE A 758 -16.42 3.78 -25.42
CA PHE A 758 -15.42 4.46 -24.61
C PHE A 758 -16.03 5.64 -23.85
N ALA A 759 -15.45 5.96 -22.70
CA ALA A 759 -15.72 7.16 -21.92
C ALA A 759 -14.39 7.81 -21.48
N ALA A 760 -14.17 9.07 -21.86
CA ALA A 760 -12.98 9.83 -21.51
C ALA A 760 -13.26 10.85 -20.38
N LEU A 761 -12.39 10.87 -19.38
CA LEU A 761 -12.45 11.74 -18.21
C LEU A 761 -11.42 12.87 -18.32
N LYS A 762 -11.82 14.11 -17.99
CA LYS A 762 -10.92 15.26 -17.87
C LYS A 762 -10.49 15.53 -16.42
N ALA A 763 -9.47 16.38 -16.25
CA ALA A 763 -8.96 16.77 -14.93
C ALA A 763 -9.99 17.52 -14.06
N ASP A 764 -10.92 18.25 -14.66
CA ASP A 764 -12.05 18.87 -13.96
C ASP A 764 -13.17 17.88 -13.60
N GLY A 765 -13.05 16.64 -14.06
CA GLY A 765 -14.02 15.57 -13.85
C GLY A 765 -15.19 15.59 -14.82
N SER A 766 -15.13 16.31 -15.94
CA SER A 766 -16.11 16.16 -17.03
C SER A 766 -15.87 14.89 -17.85
N ILE A 767 -16.94 14.32 -18.42
CA ILE A 767 -16.93 13.03 -19.12
C ILE A 767 -17.50 13.19 -20.52
N THR A 768 -16.84 12.58 -21.51
CA THR A 768 -17.35 12.44 -22.88
C THR A 768 -17.34 10.97 -23.28
N ALA A 769 -18.46 10.43 -23.76
CA ALA A 769 -18.56 9.06 -24.28
C ALA A 769 -18.75 9.02 -25.80
N TRP A 770 -18.31 7.93 -26.43
CA TRP A 770 -18.51 7.63 -27.85
C TRP A 770 -18.48 6.11 -28.10
N GLY A 771 -18.97 5.68 -29.26
CA GLY A 771 -19.17 4.27 -29.62
C GLY A 771 -20.65 3.89 -29.66
N ASP A 772 -20.96 2.60 -29.51
CA ASP A 772 -22.33 2.10 -29.50
C ASP A 772 -23.15 2.70 -28.34
N SER A 773 -24.30 3.31 -28.66
CA SER A 773 -25.17 3.94 -27.67
C SER A 773 -25.71 2.96 -26.62
N ASP A 774 -26.00 1.73 -27.02
CA ASP A 774 -26.56 0.70 -26.14
C ASP A 774 -25.52 0.18 -25.15
N TYR A 775 -24.23 0.44 -25.41
CA TYR A 775 -23.10 0.08 -24.55
C TYR A 775 -22.54 1.27 -23.77
N GLY A 776 -23.30 2.37 -23.69
CA GLY A 776 -22.92 3.59 -22.98
C GLY A 776 -22.06 4.57 -23.78
N GLY A 777 -22.00 4.42 -25.10
CA GLY A 777 -21.31 5.33 -26.02
C GLY A 777 -22.03 6.68 -26.22
N SER A 778 -23.18 6.86 -25.61
CA SER A 778 -23.91 8.13 -25.55
C SER A 778 -24.45 8.39 -24.14
N ASN A 779 -25.02 9.58 -23.92
CA ASN A 779 -25.68 9.95 -22.67
C ASN A 779 -24.79 9.92 -21.41
N ALA A 780 -23.47 10.14 -21.58
CA ALA A 780 -22.58 10.39 -20.45
C ALA A 780 -23.11 11.55 -19.58
N PRO A 781 -22.94 11.49 -18.25
CA PRO A 781 -23.52 12.48 -17.36
C PRO A 781 -22.93 13.87 -17.57
N THR A 782 -23.79 14.89 -17.48
CA THR A 782 -23.36 16.28 -17.56
C THR A 782 -22.74 16.76 -16.24
N GLY A 783 -21.87 17.76 -16.32
CA GLY A 783 -21.22 18.38 -15.16
C GLY A 783 -19.75 17.97 -14.95
N THR A 784 -19.22 18.33 -13.78
CA THR A 784 -17.81 18.17 -13.39
C THR A 784 -17.69 17.44 -12.04
N GLY A 785 -16.46 17.16 -11.61
CA GLY A 785 -16.15 16.59 -10.29
C GLY A 785 -16.19 15.06 -10.19
N TYR A 786 -16.38 14.34 -11.30
CA TYR A 786 -16.15 12.90 -11.35
C TYR A 786 -14.65 12.60 -11.25
N THR A 787 -14.29 11.60 -10.46
CA THR A 787 -12.89 11.23 -10.18
C THR A 787 -12.51 9.91 -10.81
N LYS A 788 -13.48 9.01 -11.04
CA LYS A 788 -13.25 7.70 -11.63
C LYS A 788 -14.51 7.16 -12.32
N ILE A 789 -14.31 6.40 -13.39
CA ILE A 789 -15.37 5.66 -14.10
C ILE A 789 -15.09 4.16 -13.90
N TYR A 790 -16.15 3.39 -13.81
CA TYR A 790 -16.16 1.93 -13.74
C TYR A 790 -17.08 1.39 -14.84
N SER A 791 -16.87 0.15 -15.28
CA SER A 791 -17.68 -0.47 -16.31
C SER A 791 -18.09 -1.91 -16.02
N THR A 792 -19.27 -2.26 -16.50
CA THR A 792 -19.71 -3.63 -16.80
C THR A 792 -19.51 -3.89 -18.30
N GLU A 793 -20.07 -4.97 -18.86
CA GLU A 793 -19.98 -5.24 -20.30
C GLU A 793 -20.62 -4.12 -21.15
N ARG A 794 -21.71 -3.51 -20.67
CA ARG A 794 -22.54 -2.57 -21.47
C ARG A 794 -22.91 -1.26 -20.77
N ALA A 795 -22.44 -1.05 -19.55
CA ALA A 795 -22.76 0.16 -18.79
C ALA A 795 -21.54 0.74 -18.09
N PHE A 796 -21.64 2.03 -17.80
CA PHE A 796 -20.66 2.77 -17.01
C PHE A 796 -21.28 3.28 -15.71
N ALA A 797 -20.44 3.42 -14.68
CA ALA A 797 -20.76 4.10 -13.44
C ALA A 797 -19.63 5.08 -13.08
N ALA A 798 -19.93 6.36 -12.95
CA ALA A 798 -18.98 7.41 -12.57
C ALA A 798 -19.13 7.81 -11.10
N LEU A 799 -18.01 7.86 -10.39
CA LEU A 799 -17.91 8.20 -8.98
C LEU A 799 -17.36 9.63 -8.82
N LYS A 800 -17.98 10.44 -7.95
CA LYS A 800 -17.47 11.76 -7.56
C LYS A 800 -16.65 11.72 -6.28
N ALA A 801 -15.94 12.81 -6.00
CA ALA A 801 -15.16 12.97 -4.77
C ALA A 801 -16.02 12.90 -3.50
N ASP A 802 -17.25 13.41 -3.51
CA ASP A 802 -18.18 13.27 -2.38
C ASP A 802 -18.73 11.84 -2.22
N GLY A 803 -18.42 10.95 -3.15
CA GLY A 803 -18.88 9.57 -3.18
C GLY A 803 -20.28 9.39 -3.75
N SER A 804 -20.84 10.37 -4.46
CA SER A 804 -22.04 10.16 -5.28
C SER A 804 -21.74 9.42 -6.59
N ILE A 805 -22.72 8.66 -7.09
CA ILE A 805 -22.56 7.78 -8.27
C ILE A 805 -23.62 8.12 -9.31
N THR A 806 -23.21 8.20 -10.58
CA THR A 806 -24.11 8.29 -11.73
C THR A 806 -23.81 7.16 -12.70
N ALA A 807 -24.81 6.39 -13.13
CA ALA A 807 -24.66 5.34 -14.14
C ALA A 807 -25.39 5.69 -15.44
N TRP A 808 -24.90 5.13 -16.55
CA TRP A 808 -25.50 5.24 -17.88
C TRP A 808 -25.12 4.02 -18.76
N GLY A 809 -25.86 3.80 -19.85
CA GLY A 809 -25.76 2.62 -20.72
C GLY A 809 -26.96 1.70 -20.57
N ASP A 810 -26.82 0.42 -20.93
CA ASP A 810 -27.90 -0.57 -20.84
C ASP A 810 -28.38 -0.76 -19.39
N SER A 811 -29.69 -0.65 -19.17
CA SER A 811 -30.30 -0.77 -17.84
C SER A 811 -30.10 -2.15 -17.20
N ASP A 812 -30.11 -3.21 -17.99
CA ASP A 812 -29.99 -4.60 -17.51
C ASP A 812 -28.55 -4.95 -17.10
N TYR A 813 -27.59 -4.07 -17.45
CA TYR A 813 -26.17 -4.18 -17.14
C TYR A 813 -25.72 -3.14 -16.09
N GLY A 814 -26.68 -2.50 -15.41
CA GLY A 814 -26.42 -1.51 -14.36
C GLY A 814 -26.26 -0.08 -14.87
N GLY A 815 -26.65 0.21 -16.11
CA GLY A 815 -26.67 1.56 -16.68
C GLY A 815 -27.79 2.46 -16.14
N SER A 816 -28.62 1.94 -15.25
CA SER A 816 -29.66 2.69 -14.53
C SER A 816 -29.70 2.28 -13.06
N ASN A 817 -30.46 3.01 -12.25
CA ASN A 817 -30.70 2.69 -10.83
C ASN A 817 -29.43 2.65 -9.95
N ALA A 818 -28.42 3.44 -10.31
CA ALA A 818 -27.29 3.70 -9.42
C ALA A 818 -27.78 4.21 -8.06
N PRO A 819 -27.13 3.84 -6.96
CA PRO A 819 -27.62 4.15 -5.62
C PRO A 819 -27.62 5.65 -5.36
N THR A 820 -28.68 6.12 -4.69
CA THR A 820 -28.78 7.50 -4.24
C THR A 820 -27.90 7.73 -2.99
N GLY A 821 -27.40 8.96 -2.83
CA GLY A 821 -26.57 9.36 -1.67
C GLY A 821 -25.08 9.53 -1.97
N THR A 822 -24.31 9.75 -0.91
CA THR A 822 -22.87 10.07 -0.95
C THR A 822 -22.06 9.12 -0.06
N GLY A 823 -20.73 9.27 -0.08
CA GLY A 823 -19.80 8.52 0.78
C GLY A 823 -19.35 7.17 0.24
N TYR A 824 -19.71 6.80 -1.00
CA TYR A 824 -19.10 5.66 -1.67
C TYR A 824 -17.64 5.98 -2.03
N THR A 825 -16.75 5.01 -1.86
CA THR A 825 -15.31 5.17 -2.06
C THR A 825 -14.78 4.34 -3.21
N LYS A 826 -15.48 3.25 -3.57
CA LYS A 826 -15.06 2.31 -4.62
C LYS A 826 -16.25 1.58 -5.20
N ILE A 827 -16.14 1.17 -6.47
CA ILE A 827 -17.12 0.33 -7.16
C ILE A 827 -16.38 -0.89 -7.71
N TYR A 828 -17.01 -2.04 -7.65
CA TYR A 828 -16.57 -3.29 -8.27
C TYR A 828 -17.66 -3.76 -9.23
N SER A 829 -17.31 -4.55 -10.24
CA SER A 829 -18.28 -5.05 -11.20
C SER A 829 -18.09 -6.52 -11.59
N THR A 830 -19.22 -7.16 -11.84
CA THR A 830 -19.31 -8.40 -12.63
C THR A 830 -19.62 -8.02 -14.08
N GLU A 831 -20.00 -8.99 -14.92
CA GLU A 831 -20.35 -8.72 -16.32
C GLU A 831 -21.56 -7.78 -16.45
N ARG A 832 -22.53 -7.83 -15.52
CA ARG A 832 -23.81 -7.08 -15.62
C ARG A 832 -24.24 -6.35 -14.35
N ALA A 833 -23.43 -6.37 -13.30
CA ALA A 833 -23.78 -5.73 -12.04
C ALA A 833 -22.63 -4.95 -11.44
N PHE A 834 -22.97 -3.97 -10.61
CA PHE A 834 -22.04 -3.19 -9.81
C PHE A 834 -22.27 -3.40 -8.32
N ALA A 835 -21.19 -3.28 -7.55
CA ALA A 835 -21.19 -3.25 -6.10
C ALA A 835 -20.40 -2.02 -5.62
N ALA A 836 -21.10 -1.04 -5.03
CA ALA A 836 -20.49 0.17 -4.47
C ALA A 836 -20.25 0.03 -2.97
N LEU A 837 -19.04 0.38 -2.55
CA LEU A 837 -18.55 0.28 -1.18
C LEU A 837 -18.45 1.65 -0.52
N LYS A 838 -18.92 1.78 0.71
CA LYS A 838 -18.69 2.94 1.59
C LYS A 838 -17.53 2.71 2.55
N ALA A 839 -16.99 3.78 3.11
CA ALA A 839 -15.87 3.74 4.07
C ALA A 839 -16.20 2.97 5.37
N ASP A 840 -17.47 2.91 5.76
CA ASP A 840 -17.96 2.13 6.90
C ASP A 840 -18.11 0.62 6.59
N GLY A 841 -17.85 0.25 5.32
CA GLY A 841 -17.99 -1.10 4.81
C GLY A 841 -19.43 -1.52 4.50
N SER A 842 -20.34 -0.58 4.33
CA SER A 842 -21.65 -0.83 3.73
C SER A 842 -21.50 -1.05 2.22
N ILE A 843 -22.25 -2.01 1.68
CA ILE A 843 -22.26 -2.35 0.25
C ILE A 843 -23.67 -2.10 -0.30
N THR A 844 -23.76 -1.47 -1.46
CA THR A 844 -24.99 -1.37 -2.25
C THR A 844 -24.72 -1.95 -3.63
N VAL A 845 -25.64 -2.76 -4.15
CA VAL A 845 -25.52 -3.41 -5.46
C VAL A 845 -26.67 -3.01 -6.38
N TRP A 846 -26.43 -3.05 -7.69
CA TRP A 846 -27.45 -2.83 -8.72
C TRP A 846 -27.01 -3.46 -10.05
N GLY A 847 -27.94 -3.59 -11.00
CA GLY A 847 -27.74 -4.25 -12.29
C GLY A 847 -28.46 -5.61 -12.34
N GLY A 848 -28.02 -6.51 -13.24
CA GLY A 848 -28.67 -7.80 -13.45
C GLY A 848 -28.70 -8.66 -12.18
N SER A 849 -29.90 -9.09 -11.74
CA SER A 849 -30.10 -9.87 -10.50
C SER A 849 -29.29 -11.16 -10.47
N ASP A 850 -29.29 -11.89 -11.59
CA ASP A 850 -28.59 -13.18 -11.74
C ASP A 850 -27.07 -13.02 -11.90
N TYR A 851 -26.58 -11.77 -11.88
CA TYR A 851 -25.19 -11.40 -12.04
C TYR A 851 -24.63 -10.69 -10.79
N GLY A 852 -25.34 -10.79 -9.66
CA GLY A 852 -24.96 -10.16 -8.40
C GLY A 852 -25.50 -8.74 -8.21
N GLY A 853 -26.41 -8.28 -9.08
CA GLY A 853 -27.09 -6.98 -8.99
C GLY A 853 -28.12 -6.89 -7.86
N THR A 854 -28.36 -8.01 -7.18
CA THR A 854 -29.13 -8.09 -5.93
C THR A 854 -28.35 -8.93 -4.93
N THR A 855 -28.34 -8.55 -3.66
CA THR A 855 -27.65 -9.30 -2.60
C THR A 855 -28.46 -10.48 -2.05
N GLY A 856 -29.69 -10.71 -2.56
CA GLY A 856 -30.59 -11.75 -2.04
C GLY A 856 -31.05 -11.51 -0.59
N PHE A 857 -30.84 -10.32 -0.02
CA PHE A 857 -31.38 -9.95 1.29
C PHE A 857 -32.87 -9.64 1.11
N GLY A 858 -33.71 -10.57 1.55
CA GLY A 858 -35.17 -10.46 1.55
C GLY A 858 -35.77 -10.98 2.84
N ILE A 859 -37.00 -10.58 3.14
CA ILE A 859 -37.72 -11.06 4.32
C ILE A 859 -39.08 -11.57 3.89
N THR A 860 -39.43 -12.77 4.34
CA THR A 860 -40.73 -13.39 4.13
C THR A 860 -41.57 -13.29 5.40
N GLN A 861 -42.80 -12.77 5.28
CA GLN A 861 -43.82 -12.75 6.34
C GLN A 861 -44.98 -13.69 6.00
N SER A 862 -45.55 -14.37 6.99
CA SER A 862 -46.64 -15.35 6.73
C SER A 862 -48.01 -14.73 6.48
N ALA A 863 -48.20 -13.45 6.81
CA ALA A 863 -49.46 -12.73 6.66
C ALA A 863 -49.24 -11.22 6.52
N THR A 864 -50.10 -10.55 5.75
CA THR A 864 -50.19 -9.08 5.64
C THR A 864 -51.48 -8.53 6.25
N THR A 865 -52.41 -9.42 6.65
CA THR A 865 -53.64 -9.11 7.37
C THR A 865 -53.81 -10.11 8.52
N LEU A 866 -54.34 -9.64 9.65
CA LEU A 866 -54.59 -10.45 10.84
C LEU A 866 -55.91 -10.02 11.48
N SER A 867 -56.66 -10.96 12.04
CA SER A 867 -57.84 -10.65 12.85
C SER A 867 -57.68 -11.25 14.24
N VAL A 868 -57.99 -10.48 15.27
CA VAL A 868 -57.82 -10.89 16.67
C VAL A 868 -58.99 -10.37 17.51
N ASP A 869 -59.54 -11.21 18.37
CA ASP A 869 -60.56 -10.79 19.33
C ASP A 869 -59.89 -10.00 20.48
N GLU A 870 -60.61 -9.08 21.12
CA GLU A 870 -60.14 -8.46 22.37
C GLU A 870 -59.79 -9.52 23.43
N ASP A 871 -58.76 -9.24 24.26
CA ASP A 871 -58.19 -10.17 25.25
C ASP A 871 -57.66 -11.50 24.67
N SER A 872 -57.60 -11.64 23.35
CA SER A 872 -57.07 -12.81 22.65
C SER A 872 -55.79 -12.49 21.88
N THR A 873 -55.07 -13.53 21.47
CA THR A 873 -53.83 -13.41 20.69
C THR A 873 -53.95 -14.09 19.34
N ASN A 874 -53.35 -13.49 18.33
CA ASN A 874 -53.11 -14.14 17.04
C ASN A 874 -51.65 -13.88 16.62
N THR A 875 -51.13 -14.67 15.67
CA THR A 875 -49.70 -14.67 15.35
C THR A 875 -49.44 -14.71 13.85
N TYR A 876 -48.28 -14.18 13.45
CA TYR A 876 -47.68 -14.38 12.14
C TYR A 876 -46.17 -14.60 12.29
N THR A 877 -45.50 -15.13 11.28
CA THR A 877 -44.06 -15.40 11.34
C THR A 877 -43.28 -14.55 10.36
N ILE A 878 -42.03 -14.26 10.72
CA ILE A 878 -41.04 -13.56 9.89
C ILE A 878 -39.80 -14.46 9.76
N VAL A 879 -39.23 -14.59 8.56
CA VAL A 879 -37.97 -15.31 8.29
C VAL A 879 -37.11 -14.52 7.31
N LEU A 880 -35.78 -14.57 7.48
CA LEU A 880 -34.87 -13.97 6.51
C LEU A 880 -34.64 -14.92 5.33
N ASP A 881 -34.62 -14.39 4.11
CA ASP A 881 -34.44 -15.16 2.88
C ASP A 881 -32.96 -15.54 2.63
N SER A 882 -32.01 -14.90 3.32
CA SER A 882 -30.58 -15.23 3.26
C SER A 882 -29.88 -15.00 4.61
N GLN A 883 -28.71 -15.63 4.76
CA GLN A 883 -27.92 -15.52 5.98
C GLN A 883 -27.41 -14.09 6.17
N PRO A 884 -27.72 -13.43 7.30
CA PRO A 884 -27.28 -12.07 7.52
C PRO A 884 -25.80 -12.02 7.88
N ILE A 885 -25.14 -10.89 7.61
CA ILE A 885 -23.70 -10.73 7.87
C ILE A 885 -23.38 -10.42 9.34
N ARG A 886 -24.39 -10.01 10.10
CA ARG A 886 -24.43 -9.71 11.55
C ARG A 886 -25.89 -9.84 12.00
N ASP A 887 -26.15 -9.69 13.29
CA ASP A 887 -27.52 -9.68 13.79
C ASP A 887 -28.38 -8.63 13.05
N VAL A 888 -29.54 -9.07 12.56
CA VAL A 888 -30.60 -8.25 12.00
C VAL A 888 -31.67 -8.09 13.07
N THR A 889 -32.07 -6.84 13.29
CA THR A 889 -33.19 -6.52 14.16
C THR A 889 -34.36 -6.07 13.30
N VAL A 890 -35.47 -6.79 13.37
CA VAL A 890 -36.76 -6.35 12.86
C VAL A 890 -37.53 -5.79 14.04
N SER A 891 -37.93 -4.53 13.97
CA SER A 891 -38.76 -3.87 15.00
C SER A 891 -40.19 -3.69 14.49
N MET A 892 -41.18 -3.88 15.36
CA MET A 892 -42.60 -3.67 15.05
C MET A 892 -43.18 -2.53 15.91
N LEU A 893 -44.04 -1.72 15.31
CA LEU A 893 -44.76 -0.62 15.99
C LEU A 893 -46.25 -0.69 15.61
N SER A 894 -47.16 -0.56 16.58
CA SER A 894 -48.61 -0.68 16.37
C SER A 894 -49.34 0.65 16.07
N ASP A 895 -48.61 1.75 15.84
CA ASP A 895 -49.13 3.02 15.31
C ASP A 895 -47.98 3.90 14.75
N SER A 896 -48.32 5.00 14.08
CA SER A 896 -47.35 5.95 13.52
C SER A 896 -46.71 6.91 14.54
N ASN A 897 -47.12 6.86 15.82
CA ASN A 897 -46.71 7.81 16.87
C ASN A 897 -45.83 7.19 17.97
N GLY A 898 -45.53 5.89 17.90
CA GLY A 898 -44.56 5.21 18.77
C GLY A 898 -45.12 4.79 20.13
N SER A 899 -46.44 4.66 20.26
CA SER A 899 -47.13 4.22 21.49
C SER A 899 -47.76 2.84 21.28
N ASN A 900 -47.15 1.81 21.86
CA ASN A 900 -47.56 0.39 21.72
C ASN A 900 -48.88 0.01 22.46
N THR A 901 -49.91 0.87 22.54
CA THR A 901 -50.90 0.66 23.63
C THR A 901 -52.39 0.98 23.42
N SER A 902 -52.87 1.47 22.28
CA SER A 902 -54.32 1.82 22.20
C SER A 902 -55.24 0.70 21.71
N VAL A 903 -54.82 -0.12 20.74
CA VAL A 903 -55.70 -1.09 20.04
C VAL A 903 -55.15 -2.52 20.07
N VAL A 904 -53.83 -2.69 19.90
CA VAL A 904 -53.15 -3.99 20.06
C VAL A 904 -51.84 -3.82 20.81
N THR A 905 -51.38 -4.89 21.43
CA THR A 905 -49.98 -5.05 21.83
C THR A 905 -49.27 -6.03 20.90
N VAL A 906 -48.03 -5.76 20.50
CA VAL A 906 -47.26 -6.56 19.53
C VAL A 906 -45.86 -6.87 20.06
N THR A 907 -45.27 -7.99 19.63
CA THR A 907 -43.83 -8.26 19.83
C THR A 907 -43.01 -7.05 19.39
N PRO A 908 -42.15 -6.46 20.24
CA PRO A 908 -41.49 -5.19 19.92
C PRO A 908 -40.37 -5.34 18.90
N SER A 909 -39.62 -6.44 18.96
CA SER A 909 -38.57 -6.75 17.99
C SER A 909 -38.23 -8.23 17.94
N LEU A 910 -37.64 -8.64 16.82
CA LEU A 910 -37.05 -9.95 16.58
C LEU A 910 -35.58 -9.79 16.20
N THR A 911 -34.73 -10.70 16.65
CA THR A 911 -33.29 -10.70 16.32
C THR A 911 -32.93 -11.98 15.55
N PHE A 912 -32.43 -11.81 14.34
CA PHE A 912 -31.94 -12.88 13.48
C PHE A 912 -30.41 -12.81 13.42
N THR A 913 -29.78 -13.89 13.86
CA THR A 913 -28.34 -14.15 13.92
C THR A 913 -27.94 -15.14 12.82
N ASN A 914 -26.64 -15.37 12.66
CA ASN A 914 -26.12 -16.39 11.74
C ASN A 914 -26.65 -17.82 12.03
N GLY A 915 -27.13 -18.08 13.24
CA GLY A 915 -27.60 -19.41 13.67
C GLY A 915 -29.11 -19.63 13.60
N ASN A 916 -29.92 -18.58 13.41
CA ASN A 916 -31.40 -18.70 13.43
C ASN A 916 -32.10 -17.92 12.30
N TRP A 917 -31.37 -17.30 11.37
CA TRP A 917 -31.92 -16.47 10.30
C TRP A 917 -32.96 -17.17 9.42
N ASN A 918 -32.76 -18.46 9.15
CA ASN A 918 -33.60 -19.32 8.31
C ASN A 918 -34.70 -20.04 9.09
N THR A 919 -34.84 -19.75 10.39
CA THR A 919 -35.93 -20.29 11.22
C THR A 919 -37.01 -19.22 11.35
N PRO A 920 -38.26 -19.47 10.93
CA PRO A 920 -39.34 -18.52 11.13
C PRO A 920 -39.50 -18.17 12.61
N GLN A 921 -39.49 -16.88 12.91
CA GLN A 921 -39.71 -16.33 14.25
C GLN A 921 -41.11 -15.73 14.35
N THR A 922 -41.77 -15.97 15.47
CA THR A 922 -43.18 -15.61 15.69
C THR A 922 -43.32 -14.18 16.20
N VAL A 923 -44.16 -13.39 15.54
CA VAL A 923 -44.74 -12.15 16.06
C VAL A 923 -46.09 -12.46 16.68
N THR A 924 -46.28 -12.06 17.94
CA THR A 924 -47.56 -12.18 18.66
C THR A 924 -48.25 -10.84 18.70
N VAL A 925 -49.53 -10.83 18.37
CA VAL A 925 -50.42 -9.66 18.41
C VAL A 925 -51.58 -9.96 19.36
N THR A 926 -51.81 -9.10 20.34
CA THR A 926 -52.90 -9.24 21.32
C THR A 926 -53.87 -8.08 21.17
N GLY A 927 -55.17 -8.37 21.01
CA GLY A 927 -56.22 -7.33 21.03
C GLY A 927 -56.31 -6.70 22.41
N VAL A 928 -56.22 -5.37 22.50
CA VAL A 928 -56.42 -4.64 23.76
C VAL A 928 -57.91 -4.45 23.96
N LYS A 929 -58.42 -4.94 25.08
CA LYS A 929 -59.81 -4.72 25.44
C LYS A 929 -60.08 -3.27 25.83
N ASP A 930 -61.15 -2.72 25.28
CA ASP A 930 -61.69 -1.44 25.72
C ASP A 930 -63.14 -1.54 26.22
N ASN A 931 -63.85 -0.41 26.28
CA ASN A 931 -65.19 -0.33 26.88
C ASN A 931 -66.27 0.05 25.87
N ASP A 932 -65.93 0.21 24.61
CA ASP A 932 -66.90 0.48 23.56
C ASP A 932 -67.37 -0.84 22.92
N LYS A 933 -67.99 -0.79 21.74
CA LYS A 933 -68.59 -1.95 21.07
C LYS A 933 -68.24 -1.99 19.59
N ASN A 934 -67.26 -1.19 19.19
CA ASN A 934 -66.84 -1.05 17.81
C ASN A 934 -65.71 -2.03 17.55
N ASN A 935 -65.55 -2.42 16.29
CA ASN A 935 -64.33 -3.10 15.89
C ASN A 935 -63.32 -2.03 15.47
N GLU A 936 -62.09 -2.17 15.93
CA GLU A 936 -60.98 -1.29 15.58
C GLU A 936 -60.13 -1.89 14.47
N GLN A 937 -59.44 -1.02 13.75
CA GLN A 937 -58.38 -1.43 12.84
C GLN A 937 -57.12 -0.65 13.15
N THR A 938 -55.99 -1.36 13.15
CA THR A 938 -54.66 -0.75 13.28
C THR A 938 -53.66 -1.36 12.30
N VAL A 939 -52.50 -0.72 12.15
CA VAL A 939 -51.44 -1.13 11.24
C VAL A 939 -50.16 -1.34 12.03
N ILE A 940 -49.58 -2.53 11.91
CA ILE A 940 -48.24 -2.82 12.41
C ILE A 940 -47.23 -2.41 11.34
N ILE A 941 -46.35 -1.48 11.70
CA ILE A 941 -45.26 -0.96 10.87
C ILE A 941 -43.96 -1.67 11.24
N HIS A 942 -43.19 -2.08 10.24
CA HIS A 942 -41.92 -2.78 10.42
C HIS A 942 -40.74 -1.89 10.05
N SER A 943 -39.67 -1.98 10.83
CA SER A 943 -38.37 -1.40 10.51
C SER A 943 -37.29 -2.46 10.63
N VAL A 944 -36.45 -2.56 9.60
CA VAL A 944 -35.42 -3.59 9.49
C VAL A 944 -34.05 -2.91 9.55
N THR A 945 -33.20 -3.36 10.47
CA THR A 945 -31.87 -2.76 10.66
C THR A 945 -30.82 -3.83 10.91
N GLY A 946 -29.56 -3.51 10.62
CA GLY A 946 -28.43 -4.41 10.88
C GLY A 946 -28.24 -5.48 9.80
N GLY A 947 -27.22 -6.33 10.02
CA GLY A 947 -26.97 -7.57 9.25
C GLY A 947 -26.96 -7.54 7.72
N GLY A 948 -26.82 -6.37 7.07
CA GLY A 948 -26.92 -6.24 5.60
C GLY A 948 -28.35 -5.98 5.09
N TYR A 949 -29.32 -5.94 5.99
CA TYR A 949 -30.76 -5.83 5.72
C TYR A 949 -31.31 -4.39 5.84
N GLY A 950 -30.47 -3.39 6.08
CA GLY A 950 -30.91 -2.02 6.38
C GLY A 950 -31.69 -1.31 5.26
N ASN A 951 -31.65 -1.83 4.02
CA ASN A 951 -32.42 -1.32 2.88
C ASN A 951 -33.59 -2.25 2.49
N VAL A 952 -33.81 -3.33 3.22
CA VAL A 952 -34.90 -4.28 2.95
C VAL A 952 -36.19 -3.72 3.56
N SER A 953 -37.18 -3.49 2.72
CA SER A 953 -38.53 -3.09 3.15
C SER A 953 -39.41 -4.31 3.39
N MET A 954 -40.36 -4.17 4.31
CA MET A 954 -41.35 -5.19 4.66
C MET A 954 -42.75 -4.58 4.53
N SER A 955 -43.76 -5.40 4.19
CA SER A 955 -45.14 -4.94 4.13
C SER A 955 -45.72 -4.79 5.53
N ASN A 956 -46.39 -3.67 5.78
CA ASN A 956 -47.15 -3.48 7.02
C ASN A 956 -48.25 -4.55 7.15
N VAL A 957 -48.59 -4.90 8.39
CA VAL A 957 -49.68 -5.84 8.68
C VAL A 957 -50.91 -5.06 9.17
N ILE A 958 -52.02 -5.20 8.46
CA ILE A 958 -53.31 -4.65 8.88
C ILE A 958 -53.93 -5.60 9.91
N VAL A 959 -54.36 -5.09 11.05
CA VAL A 959 -54.97 -5.87 12.12
C VAL A 959 -56.39 -5.37 12.38
N ASP A 960 -57.37 -6.27 12.21
CA ASP A 960 -58.76 -6.05 12.60
C ASP A 960 -58.97 -6.61 14.01
N VAL A 961 -59.32 -5.76 14.97
CA VAL A 961 -59.67 -6.14 16.34
C VAL A 961 -61.19 -6.31 16.42
N ILE A 962 -61.64 -7.50 16.83
CA ILE A 962 -63.07 -7.82 16.97
C ILE A 962 -63.46 -7.62 18.43
N ASP A 963 -64.44 -6.74 18.66
CA ASP A 963 -65.00 -6.50 19.99
C ASP A 963 -65.65 -7.77 20.56
N THR A 964 -65.44 -7.97 21.86
CA THR A 964 -66.00 -9.13 22.59
C THR A 964 -66.99 -8.75 23.68
N THR A 965 -67.37 -7.46 23.77
CA THR A 965 -68.27 -7.00 24.84
C THR A 965 -69.71 -7.47 24.59
N ALA A 966 -70.25 -8.25 25.53
CA ALA A 966 -71.59 -8.83 25.39
C ALA A 966 -72.71 -7.77 25.37
N TYR A 967 -73.75 -8.01 24.56
CA TYR A 967 -75.03 -7.31 24.67
C TYR A 967 -75.68 -7.64 26.03
N ASN A 968 -75.74 -6.67 26.94
CA ASN A 968 -76.70 -6.69 28.05
C ASN A 968 -78.02 -6.08 27.62
#